data_AF-A0A7J5PUY7-F1
#
_entry.id   AF-A0A7J5PUY7-F1
#
_cell.length_a   1.000
_cell.length_b   1.000
_cell.length_c   1.000
_cell.angle_alpha   90.00
_cell.angle_beta   90.00
_cell.angle_gamma   90.00
#
_symmetry.space_group_name_H-M   'P 1'
#
loop_
_entity.id
_entity.type
_entity.pdbx_description
1 polymer ?
#
loop_
_entity_poly.entity_id
_entity_poly.type
_entity_poly.pdbx_seq_one_letter_code
_entity_poly.pdbx_strand_id
1 'polypeptide(L)'
;MRTIYLMILSVLSFFILPAFAQKNQAKNYRITLGKVPETAVYTDGHDGKYSVWGASMVKGEDGLYHIFYSRWPKDIGWSWVTDSEIAHAVSVSPYGPWKFKEVVFHRRGKQYWDGWCTHNPTVHKFGNKYYLYYMGNTGDGQIKGRPGKEVLNWTHRNNQRIGVAVADSPNGPWKRYDHPLIDISSDDKAPDCLMVSNPSICETPDGKYLLLYKAVGKKYPLPGGGPVVHMVAFSDSPTGPFKKHSKPVFCFEGERFPVEDPYIWYQDGKYRAIVKRMKNKDRREFSLVQFESVDGLDWKLAEYENVSGLTITWENGKSQKLTHLERPQVYMENSKPLLLLCAADTTDVYKVRHSFNVQIPLRMVAQKTAKQYLIKKQAVASENYQSITHNGAWCWFSDPRAVYYEGKYKRTYAGWIDNYGDVHVGYFDHDTKEIASVVVADNLEIDDHNVPSLYFDDKGYLQVYYNTHMIGSQPLFLLKSNEPESITSFGEVKKLYLNDKKEGSNHCYTNVVSLSAEANRQYLFWRGMDNKPTFSYSDDGGDTWSAGQIYFKTRPKARPYTKVYSKGDDKIHFTFTDGHPRNEPLNSIYYVCYKNGAFYKADGTKTKEIKDLPLTLNDVDIVYQGNKETGKAWNWDIAEDKDGNPIIAFARFPVNTDHIYCLARVEKGGWKKCDLVHSGKWFPQTVTGRKEYEDNYSGGMSIDKENTDILYLSINRDSVFEIEKWTMNKTPGSWKVEAITSGSNKDNVRPFAVKGAQEGNPHQVMWMQNTRYINFGYHEKIRENFWSFEERYQTAIKLDRILPETEEYTKREGILNLMRRVADWQLENPFTGGEWKQDEEILNWVYATFWRGLCALHDVTGEERYVNELLNLGAHHKYGTGDNFFHADRVAIINVWAYLYGLYKQPEMLERSKWVLNAHLYASNYKKGTDVRFADNPRRGEWWSWCDALYMAPTAFASVWEVTGEDAYLDYMNTQWWKTSDYLYSKTDSLYYRDDRFFSQRTENGKKVFWGRGNGWVIGGLTQILDILPSDSPYRPRFIAQYKEMIGKLLSLQTEDGLWTSNLLDKDYLSLGETSATVFNAYALAWGINNGLIDTCFSPQLEKAWSALCGRVMQSGCLGYVQRVAASPTPFGQDDWQMYASGAFLLLGREMTKFYDGKNG
;
A
#
# COMPACT_ATOMS: atom_id res chain seq x y z
N MET A 1 -68.70 69.05 -37.34
CA MET A 1 -67.56 69.77 -37.94
C MET A 1 -66.47 68.77 -38.28
N ARG A 2 -66.13 68.68 -39.58
CA ARG A 2 -64.81 68.36 -40.19
C ARG A 2 -64.06 67.08 -39.74
N THR A 3 -64.05 66.00 -40.56
CA THR A 3 -62.99 65.56 -41.53
C THR A 3 -61.74 64.94 -40.84
N ILE A 4 -61.02 63.88 -41.25
CA ILE A 4 -60.69 63.25 -42.55
C ILE A 4 -59.81 61.97 -42.29
N TYR A 5 -59.96 60.92 -43.12
CA TYR A 5 -58.95 59.97 -43.71
C TYR A 5 -58.33 58.70 -43.03
N LEU A 6 -58.49 57.59 -43.79
CA LEU A 6 -57.56 56.51 -44.26
C LEU A 6 -56.57 55.79 -43.29
N MET A 7 -56.63 54.45 -43.13
CA MET A 7 -56.16 53.30 -43.95
C MET A 7 -54.64 52.93 -43.80
N ILE A 8 -54.42 51.66 -43.40
CA ILE A 8 -53.41 50.69 -43.90
C ILE A 8 -52.00 50.51 -43.24
N LEU A 9 -51.69 49.22 -43.01
CA LEU A 9 -50.41 48.46 -42.90
C LEU A 9 -49.52 48.52 -41.64
N SER A 10 -49.58 47.39 -40.92
CA SER A 10 -48.51 46.57 -40.32
C SER A 10 -47.06 47.07 -40.36
N VAL A 11 -46.46 47.16 -39.17
CA VAL A 11 -45.02 46.96 -38.96
C VAL A 11 -44.85 45.78 -38.00
N LEU A 12 -44.22 44.71 -38.50
CA LEU A 12 -43.68 43.62 -37.70
C LEU A 12 -42.77 44.20 -36.61
N SER A 13 -43.20 44.12 -35.35
CA SER A 13 -42.30 44.32 -34.22
C SER A 13 -41.66 42.97 -33.90
N PHE A 14 -40.44 42.77 -34.40
CA PHE A 14 -39.50 41.79 -33.85
C PHE A 14 -39.30 42.12 -32.36
N PHE A 15 -40.00 41.41 -31.48
CA PHE A 15 -39.56 41.28 -30.09
C PHE A 15 -38.29 40.43 -30.12
N ILE A 16 -37.14 41.10 -30.21
CA ILE A 16 -35.88 40.54 -29.74
C ILE A 16 -36.04 40.47 -28.22
N LEU A 17 -36.53 39.32 -27.73
CA LEU A 17 -36.32 38.93 -26.34
C LEU A 17 -34.82 39.01 -26.09
N PRO A 18 -34.34 39.79 -25.10
CA PRO A 18 -32.96 39.68 -24.70
C PRO A 18 -32.79 38.23 -24.26
N ALA A 19 -31.89 37.51 -24.93
CA ALA A 19 -31.44 36.21 -24.47
C ALA A 19 -30.99 36.41 -23.03
N PHE A 20 -31.79 35.94 -22.07
CA PHE A 20 -31.35 35.78 -20.71
C PHE A 20 -30.12 34.89 -20.80
N ALA A 21 -28.94 35.49 -20.68
CA ALA A 21 -27.71 34.75 -20.47
C ALA A 21 -27.97 33.87 -19.26
N GLN A 22 -28.15 32.59 -19.51
CA GLN A 22 -28.24 31.56 -18.50
C GLN A 22 -27.03 31.80 -17.58
N LYS A 23 -27.28 32.19 -16.31
CA LYS A 23 -26.21 32.26 -15.31
C LYS A 23 -25.59 30.88 -15.28
N ASN A 24 -24.46 30.69 -15.98
CA ASN A 24 -23.72 29.44 -15.99
C ASN A 24 -23.41 29.13 -14.54
N GLN A 25 -24.02 28.08 -14.01
CA GLN A 25 -23.76 27.61 -12.66
C GLN A 25 -22.27 27.27 -12.60
N ALA A 26 -21.56 27.88 -11.64
CA ALA A 26 -20.13 27.73 -11.53
C ALA A 26 -19.76 26.25 -11.38
N LYS A 27 -18.95 25.72 -12.30
CA LYS A 27 -18.61 24.29 -12.35
C LYS A 27 -17.51 23.96 -11.34
N ASN A 28 -17.63 22.78 -10.73
CA ASN A 28 -16.57 22.19 -9.91
C ASN A 28 -15.74 21.25 -10.79
N TYR A 29 -14.41 21.33 -10.64
CA TYR A 29 -13.47 20.55 -11.43
C TYR A 29 -12.56 19.72 -10.54
N ARG A 30 -12.30 18.49 -10.96
CA ARG A 30 -11.15 17.70 -10.51
C ARG A 30 -9.96 18.00 -11.41
N ILE A 31 -8.82 18.34 -10.81
CA ILE A 31 -7.54 18.50 -11.51
C ILE A 31 -6.81 17.15 -11.49
N THR A 32 -6.41 16.66 -12.66
CA THR A 32 -5.58 15.45 -12.78
C THR A 32 -4.30 15.76 -13.54
N LEU A 33 -3.18 15.22 -13.06
CA LEU A 33 -1.87 15.32 -13.70
C LEU A 33 -1.69 14.17 -14.71
N GLY A 34 -1.22 14.50 -15.91
CA GLY A 34 -0.89 13.55 -16.97
C GLY A 34 0.54 13.02 -16.86
N LYS A 35 0.92 12.17 -17.84
CA LYS A 35 2.29 11.63 -17.93
C LYS A 35 3.25 12.71 -18.41
N VAL A 36 4.41 12.82 -17.76
CA VAL A 36 5.43 13.83 -18.02
C VAL A 36 6.36 13.37 -19.14
N PRO A 37 6.48 14.13 -20.25
CA PRO A 37 7.50 13.88 -21.26
C PRO A 37 8.91 14.07 -20.70
N GLU A 38 9.90 13.28 -21.14
CA GLU A 38 11.28 13.45 -20.66
C GLU A 38 11.87 14.81 -21.05
N THR A 39 11.41 15.39 -22.17
CA THR A 39 11.80 16.74 -22.60
C THR A 39 11.26 17.84 -21.69
N ALA A 40 10.24 17.54 -20.88
CA ALA A 40 9.54 18.49 -20.01
C ALA A 40 10.29 18.77 -18.70
N VAL A 41 11.56 18.37 -18.63
CA VAL A 41 12.48 18.68 -17.54
C VAL A 41 13.44 19.74 -18.00
N TYR A 42 13.67 20.72 -17.13
CA TYR A 42 14.68 21.72 -17.35
C TYR A 42 15.65 21.82 -16.18
N THR A 43 16.92 21.55 -16.50
CA THR A 43 18.11 21.87 -15.71
C THR A 43 18.91 22.88 -16.52
N ASP A 44 19.33 23.98 -15.92
CA ASP A 44 20.05 25.03 -16.63
C ASP A 44 21.48 24.57 -16.98
N GLY A 45 21.65 24.17 -18.25
CA GLY A 45 22.89 23.60 -18.78
C GLY A 45 23.02 22.09 -18.52
N HIS A 46 23.77 21.40 -19.38
CA HIS A 46 24.10 19.98 -19.23
C HIS A 46 25.21 19.71 -18.20
N ASP A 47 25.83 20.76 -17.61
CA ASP A 47 27.01 20.64 -16.75
C ASP A 47 26.73 20.65 -15.25
N GLY A 48 25.46 20.79 -14.83
CA GLY A 48 25.03 20.64 -13.44
C GLY A 48 25.55 21.71 -12.47
N LYS A 49 26.03 22.86 -12.97
CA LYS A 49 26.64 23.93 -12.15
C LYS A 49 25.64 24.81 -11.42
N TYR A 50 24.39 24.85 -11.86
CA TYR A 50 23.34 25.70 -11.29
C TYR A 50 22.24 24.86 -10.64
N SER A 51 21.74 25.36 -9.51
CA SER A 51 20.42 24.99 -9.02
C SER A 51 19.39 25.85 -9.74
N VAL A 52 18.25 25.28 -10.12
CA VAL A 52 17.14 26.01 -10.73
C VAL A 52 15.86 25.86 -9.92
N TRP A 53 14.96 26.85 -9.96
CA TRP A 53 13.71 26.82 -9.20
C TRP A 53 12.60 27.71 -9.79
N GLY A 54 11.35 27.32 -9.57
CA GLY A 54 10.17 28.18 -9.68
C GLY A 54 9.87 28.78 -11.05
N ALA A 55 10.00 28.01 -12.14
CA ALA A 55 9.75 28.49 -13.50
C ALA A 55 8.28 28.89 -13.76
N SER A 56 8.06 29.93 -14.57
CA SER A 56 6.76 30.33 -15.13
C SER A 56 6.87 30.55 -16.63
N MET A 57 5.76 30.39 -17.37
CA MET A 57 5.77 30.32 -18.83
C MET A 57 4.82 31.33 -19.51
N VAL A 58 5.25 31.85 -20.65
CA VAL A 58 4.40 32.56 -21.62
C VAL A 58 4.77 32.16 -23.05
N LYS A 59 3.84 32.30 -24.00
CA LYS A 59 4.12 32.14 -25.43
C LYS A 59 4.33 33.50 -26.08
N GLY A 60 5.44 33.65 -26.78
CA GLY A 60 5.82 34.87 -27.48
C GLY A 60 5.13 35.00 -28.84
N GLU A 61 5.17 36.20 -29.40
CA GLU A 61 4.70 36.47 -30.77
C GLU A 61 5.68 35.95 -31.83
N ASP A 62 6.88 35.57 -31.41
CA ASP A 62 7.86 34.80 -32.19
C ASP A 62 7.48 33.31 -32.33
N GLY A 63 6.37 32.89 -31.73
CA GLY A 63 5.87 31.52 -31.77
C GLY A 63 6.56 30.57 -30.79
N LEU A 64 7.52 31.06 -29.99
CA LEU A 64 8.24 30.27 -29.01
C LEU A 64 7.56 30.31 -27.64
N TYR A 65 7.84 29.29 -26.83
CA TYR A 65 7.54 29.28 -25.40
C TYR A 65 8.74 29.82 -24.64
N HIS A 66 8.48 30.70 -23.70
CA HIS A 66 9.49 31.38 -22.88
C HIS A 66 9.25 30.97 -21.43
N ILE A 67 10.26 30.39 -20.78
CA ILE A 67 10.24 30.18 -19.34
C ILE A 67 11.18 31.15 -18.64
N PHE A 68 10.69 31.77 -17.57
CA PHE A 68 11.49 32.56 -16.65
C PHE A 68 11.60 31.77 -15.37
N TYR A 69 12.82 31.56 -14.88
CA TYR A 69 13.11 30.71 -13.74
C TYR A 69 14.22 31.31 -12.90
N SER A 70 14.29 30.90 -11.64
CA SER A 70 15.38 31.29 -10.75
C SER A 70 16.54 30.34 -10.86
N ARG A 71 17.77 30.85 -10.75
CA ARG A 71 18.98 30.04 -10.66
C ARG A 71 20.03 30.64 -9.73
N TRP A 72 20.90 29.79 -9.18
CA TRP A 72 22.10 30.19 -8.42
C TRP A 72 23.17 29.10 -8.50
N PRO A 73 24.45 29.42 -8.27
CA PRO A 73 25.53 28.44 -8.29
C PRO A 73 25.29 27.29 -7.30
N LYS A 74 25.53 26.05 -7.71
CA LYS A 74 25.27 24.85 -6.90
C LYS A 74 26.35 24.59 -5.85
N ASP A 75 27.58 25.05 -6.09
CA ASP A 75 28.75 24.89 -5.21
C ASP A 75 28.64 25.67 -3.90
N ILE A 76 27.82 26.73 -3.86
CA ILE A 76 27.51 27.48 -2.64
C ILE A 76 26.30 26.91 -1.85
N GLY A 77 25.77 25.76 -2.26
CA GLY A 77 24.65 25.09 -1.60
C GLY A 77 23.28 25.75 -1.85
N TRP A 78 22.34 25.55 -0.94
CA TRP A 78 20.96 26.05 -1.06
C TRP A 78 20.82 27.54 -0.68
N SER A 79 21.56 28.39 -1.40
CA SER A 79 21.77 29.82 -1.09
C SER A 79 20.94 30.75 -1.99
N TRP A 80 19.74 30.32 -2.37
CA TRP A 80 18.85 31.07 -3.25
C TRP A 80 18.50 32.46 -2.72
N VAL A 81 18.39 32.65 -1.41
CA VAL A 81 17.95 33.92 -0.82
C VAL A 81 18.98 35.04 -0.93
N THR A 82 20.26 34.69 -1.18
CA THR A 82 21.37 35.64 -1.34
C THR A 82 21.81 35.79 -2.80
N ASP A 83 21.85 34.68 -3.55
CA ASP A 83 22.53 34.61 -4.86
C ASP A 83 21.64 34.17 -6.02
N SER A 84 20.31 34.11 -5.82
CA SER A 84 19.40 33.84 -6.93
C SER A 84 19.31 35.01 -7.91
N GLU A 85 19.33 34.67 -9.19
CA GLU A 85 19.00 35.55 -10.32
C GLU A 85 17.85 34.95 -11.15
N ILE A 86 17.11 35.79 -11.87
CA ILE A 86 16.09 35.33 -12.83
C ILE A 86 16.71 35.20 -14.21
N ALA A 87 16.61 34.00 -14.77
CA ALA A 87 17.07 33.61 -16.09
C ALA A 87 15.92 33.24 -17.02
N HIS A 88 16.21 33.18 -18.31
CA HIS A 88 15.24 32.95 -19.39
C HIS A 88 15.74 31.86 -20.32
N ALA A 89 14.85 30.90 -20.61
CA ALA A 89 15.05 29.86 -21.60
C ALA A 89 13.86 29.80 -22.57
N VAL A 90 14.10 29.28 -23.78
CA VAL A 90 13.09 29.18 -24.84
C VAL A 90 12.96 27.76 -25.38
N SER A 91 11.79 27.44 -25.90
CA SER A 91 11.53 26.19 -26.63
C SER A 91 10.45 26.39 -27.69
N VAL A 92 10.45 25.53 -28.71
CA VAL A 92 9.36 25.45 -29.71
C VAL A 92 8.15 24.67 -29.20
N SER A 93 8.28 24.01 -28.05
CA SER A 93 7.26 23.19 -27.41
C SER A 93 7.09 23.62 -25.95
N PRO A 94 5.85 23.58 -25.40
CA PRO A 94 5.63 23.90 -23.99
C PRO A 94 6.20 22.81 -23.05
N TYR A 95 6.64 21.68 -23.60
CA TYR A 95 7.28 20.58 -22.88
C TYR A 95 8.76 20.45 -23.22
N GLY A 96 9.42 21.52 -23.66
CA GLY A 96 10.84 21.48 -24.02
C GLY A 96 11.14 20.69 -25.31
N PRO A 97 12.43 20.39 -25.59
CA PRO A 97 13.58 20.72 -24.77
C PRO A 97 13.83 22.23 -24.73
N TRP A 98 14.34 22.70 -23.61
CA TRP A 98 14.57 24.12 -23.34
C TRP A 98 16.02 24.51 -23.63
N LYS A 99 16.21 25.68 -24.21
CA LYS A 99 17.53 26.27 -24.45
C LYS A 99 17.70 27.51 -23.61
N PHE A 100 18.73 27.53 -22.77
CA PHE A 100 19.14 28.74 -22.06
C PHE A 100 19.35 29.87 -23.06
N LYS A 101 18.81 31.05 -22.75
CA LYS A 101 18.95 32.24 -23.59
C LYS A 101 19.81 33.31 -22.91
N GLU A 102 19.40 33.74 -21.73
CA GLU A 102 20.08 34.83 -21.00
C GLU A 102 19.70 34.87 -19.52
N VAL A 103 20.49 35.61 -18.73
CA VAL A 103 20.07 36.07 -17.41
C VAL A 103 19.32 37.38 -17.61
N VAL A 104 18.05 37.41 -17.20
CA VAL A 104 17.21 38.59 -17.38
C VAL A 104 17.48 39.62 -16.29
N PHE A 105 17.53 39.17 -15.03
CA PHE A 105 17.75 40.04 -13.88
C PHE A 105 19.06 39.73 -13.19
N HIS A 106 20.12 40.38 -13.68
CA HIS A 106 21.39 40.44 -12.98
C HIS A 106 21.29 41.22 -11.66
N ARG A 107 22.27 40.98 -10.79
CA ARG A 107 22.52 41.76 -9.57
C ARG A 107 22.75 43.23 -9.94
N ARG A 108 22.02 44.16 -9.32
CA ARG A 108 22.11 45.61 -9.61
C ARG A 108 22.73 46.47 -8.50
N GLY A 109 23.02 45.88 -7.34
CA GLY A 109 23.75 46.53 -6.23
C GLY A 109 22.87 46.94 -5.04
N LYS A 110 23.50 47.18 -3.86
CA LYS A 110 22.82 47.40 -2.57
C LYS A 110 21.89 48.62 -2.51
N GLN A 111 22.04 49.56 -3.44
CA GLN A 111 21.21 50.76 -3.52
C GLN A 111 19.77 50.48 -3.97
N TYR A 112 19.51 49.31 -4.55
CA TYR A 112 18.18 48.88 -4.97
C TYR A 112 17.58 47.86 -4.01
N TRP A 113 16.25 47.85 -3.85
CA TRP A 113 15.54 46.97 -2.91
C TRP A 113 15.65 45.47 -3.23
N ASP A 114 15.76 45.11 -4.51
CA ASP A 114 15.97 43.76 -5.09
C ASP A 114 17.39 43.60 -5.66
N GLY A 115 18.30 44.42 -5.15
CA GLY A 115 19.60 44.64 -5.76
C GLY A 115 20.55 43.46 -5.69
N TRP A 116 20.33 42.53 -4.75
CA TRP A 116 21.19 41.36 -4.52
C TRP A 116 20.65 40.06 -5.07
N CYS A 117 19.35 39.84 -4.90
CA CYS A 117 18.69 38.57 -5.21
C CYS A 117 17.33 38.85 -5.87
N THR A 118 17.05 38.13 -6.95
CA THR A 118 15.71 38.04 -7.57
C THR A 118 15.31 36.57 -7.69
N HIS A 119 14.07 36.25 -7.33
CA HIS A 119 13.62 34.86 -7.24
C HIS A 119 12.11 34.72 -7.49
N ASN A 120 11.66 33.49 -7.70
CA ASN A 120 10.25 33.13 -7.88
C ASN A 120 9.52 33.97 -8.96
N PRO A 121 10.00 33.94 -10.22
CA PRO A 121 9.35 34.62 -11.33
C PRO A 121 7.95 34.05 -11.59
N THR A 122 7.01 34.95 -11.90
CA THR A 122 5.65 34.66 -12.38
C THR A 122 5.36 35.59 -13.57
N VAL A 123 5.39 35.06 -14.79
CA VAL A 123 5.16 35.83 -16.03
C VAL A 123 3.70 35.78 -16.49
N HIS A 124 3.16 36.92 -16.93
CA HIS A 124 1.85 37.01 -17.59
C HIS A 124 1.92 37.92 -18.82
N LYS A 125 1.07 37.65 -19.81
CA LYS A 125 0.72 38.62 -20.85
C LYS A 125 -0.62 39.25 -20.48
N PHE A 126 -0.65 40.56 -20.26
CA PHE A 126 -1.88 41.32 -20.06
C PHE A 126 -1.97 42.38 -21.17
N GLY A 127 -3.07 42.37 -21.92
CA GLY A 127 -3.17 43.12 -23.17
C GLY A 127 -1.99 42.81 -24.11
N ASN A 128 -1.30 43.87 -24.55
CA ASN A 128 -0.18 43.77 -25.51
C ASN A 128 1.21 43.79 -24.85
N LYS A 129 1.31 43.67 -23.52
CA LYS A 129 2.58 43.72 -22.80
C LYS A 129 2.79 42.49 -21.93
N TYR A 130 4.05 42.23 -21.60
CA TYR A 130 4.49 41.14 -20.73
C TYR A 130 4.91 41.71 -19.38
N TYR A 131 4.48 41.02 -18.32
CA TYR A 131 4.68 41.41 -16.92
C TYR A 131 5.34 40.26 -16.19
N LEU A 132 6.54 40.50 -15.65
CA LEU A 132 7.30 39.52 -14.88
C LEU A 132 7.28 39.93 -13.42
N TYR A 133 6.45 39.27 -12.62
CA TYR A 133 6.37 39.46 -11.17
C TYR A 133 7.42 38.58 -10.50
N TYR A 134 8.03 39.09 -9.45
CA TYR A 134 9.10 38.38 -8.74
C TYR A 134 9.20 38.87 -7.30
N MET A 135 9.89 38.09 -6.48
CA MET A 135 10.39 38.59 -5.21
C MET A 135 11.84 39.05 -5.37
N GLY A 136 12.22 40.08 -4.63
CA GLY A 136 13.59 40.55 -4.58
C GLY A 136 14.00 40.98 -3.17
N ASN A 137 15.30 41.00 -2.89
CA ASN A 137 15.84 41.53 -1.64
C ASN A 137 17.26 42.10 -1.79
N THR A 138 17.67 42.83 -0.75
CA THR A 138 19.05 43.29 -0.49
C THR A 138 19.43 43.01 0.96
N GLY A 139 20.70 42.65 1.21
CA GLY A 139 21.18 42.32 2.55
C GLY A 139 22.71 42.40 2.72
N ASP A 140 23.23 41.65 3.69
CA ASP A 140 24.64 41.64 4.08
C ASP A 140 25.56 40.94 3.06
N GLY A 141 25.01 39.97 2.34
CA GLY A 141 25.65 39.19 1.31
C GLY A 141 26.33 37.92 1.73
N GLN A 142 26.11 37.49 2.98
CA GLN A 142 26.81 36.35 3.52
C GLN A 142 26.14 35.04 3.13
N ILE A 143 26.87 34.18 2.44
CA ILE A 143 26.49 32.79 2.23
C ILE A 143 26.69 32.03 3.55
N LYS A 144 25.61 31.46 4.10
CA LYS A 144 25.62 30.77 5.41
C LYS A 144 25.65 29.24 5.30
N GLY A 145 25.18 28.71 4.17
CA GLY A 145 25.09 27.26 3.92
C GLY A 145 26.24 26.75 3.06
N ARG A 146 26.21 25.44 2.78
CA ARG A 146 27.04 24.74 1.80
C ARG A 146 26.29 23.52 1.25
N PRO A 147 26.74 22.87 0.17
CA PRO A 147 26.10 21.63 -0.31
C PRO A 147 25.96 20.60 0.82
N GLY A 148 24.78 19.99 0.95
CA GLY A 148 24.45 19.03 2.02
C GLY A 148 24.15 19.63 3.39
N LYS A 149 24.38 20.94 3.61
CA LYS A 149 24.10 21.64 4.87
C LYS A 149 23.49 23.03 4.62
N GLU A 150 22.17 23.05 4.57
CA GLU A 150 21.39 24.25 4.26
C GLU A 150 21.25 25.16 5.47
N VAL A 151 21.55 26.44 5.29
CA VAL A 151 21.35 27.47 6.31
C VAL A 151 20.86 28.74 5.62
N LEU A 152 19.69 29.23 6.00
CA LEU A 152 19.11 30.46 5.44
C LEU A 152 19.77 31.71 6.03
N ASN A 153 20.03 32.71 5.18
CA ASN A 153 20.41 34.04 5.63
C ASN A 153 19.15 34.85 5.99
N TRP A 154 18.91 35.05 7.28
CA TRP A 154 17.71 35.71 7.78
C TRP A 154 17.64 37.22 7.47
N THR A 155 18.77 37.90 7.31
CA THR A 155 18.83 39.31 6.90
C THR A 155 18.20 39.48 5.51
N HIS A 156 18.68 38.69 4.55
CA HIS A 156 18.13 38.67 3.19
C HIS A 156 16.68 38.19 3.17
N ARG A 157 16.40 37.12 3.92
CA ARG A 157 15.09 36.48 3.99
C ARG A 157 13.99 37.40 4.54
N ASN A 158 14.30 38.30 5.47
CA ASN A 158 13.32 39.26 6.01
C ASN A 158 13.25 40.56 5.18
N ASN A 159 14.24 40.81 4.32
CA ASN A 159 14.24 41.96 3.39
C ASN A 159 13.52 41.68 2.06
N GLN A 160 12.87 40.53 1.89
CA GLN A 160 12.14 40.23 0.66
C GLN A 160 10.93 41.17 0.48
N ARG A 161 10.80 41.70 -0.73
CA ARG A 161 9.64 42.45 -1.25
C ARG A 161 9.22 41.90 -2.61
N ILE A 162 8.14 42.43 -3.17
CA ILE A 162 7.61 42.00 -4.47
C ILE A 162 7.77 43.13 -5.48
N GLY A 163 8.21 42.79 -6.69
CA GLY A 163 8.33 43.71 -7.81
C GLY A 163 7.66 43.16 -9.06
N VAL A 164 7.57 44.02 -10.07
CA VAL A 164 7.18 43.68 -11.44
C VAL A 164 8.17 44.32 -12.40
N ALA A 165 8.44 43.68 -13.53
CA ALA A 165 9.09 44.30 -14.68
C ALA A 165 8.19 44.18 -15.90
N VAL A 166 8.31 45.15 -16.82
CA VAL A 166 7.45 45.23 -18.00
C VAL A 166 8.28 45.19 -19.27
N ALA A 167 7.83 44.45 -20.27
CA ALA A 167 8.42 44.41 -21.60
C ALA A 167 7.34 44.33 -22.68
N ASP A 168 7.67 44.79 -23.90
CA ASP A 168 6.80 44.65 -25.08
C ASP A 168 6.93 43.24 -25.70
N SER A 169 8.02 42.55 -25.41
CA SER A 169 8.32 41.19 -25.86
C SER A 169 8.85 40.37 -24.67
N PRO A 170 8.59 39.05 -24.59
CA PRO A 170 9.24 38.21 -23.58
C PRO A 170 10.77 38.19 -23.75
N ASN A 171 11.28 38.57 -24.92
CA ASN A 171 12.72 38.75 -25.17
C ASN A 171 13.30 40.04 -24.58
N GLY A 172 12.50 40.86 -23.91
CA GLY A 172 12.91 42.15 -23.38
C GLY A 172 12.98 43.26 -24.43
N PRO A 173 13.62 44.40 -24.12
CA PRO A 173 14.24 44.70 -22.82
C PRO A 173 13.19 44.83 -21.70
N TRP A 174 13.53 44.35 -20.51
CA TRP A 174 12.65 44.41 -19.34
C TRP A 174 12.91 45.67 -18.53
N LYS A 175 11.87 46.51 -18.36
CA LYS A 175 11.91 47.68 -17.48
C LYS A 175 11.63 47.27 -16.03
N ARG A 176 12.68 47.23 -15.20
CA ARG A 176 12.60 47.04 -13.73
C ARG A 176 12.35 48.37 -13.02
N TYR A 177 11.70 48.34 -11.86
CA TYR A 177 11.40 49.53 -11.06
C TYR A 177 12.28 49.61 -9.82
N ASP A 178 12.62 50.83 -9.40
CA ASP A 178 13.52 51.11 -8.26
C ASP A 178 12.81 51.11 -6.90
N HIS A 179 11.49 50.92 -6.91
CA HIS A 179 10.66 50.71 -5.72
C HIS A 179 9.91 49.38 -5.84
N PRO A 180 9.60 48.70 -4.71
CA PRO A 180 8.80 47.49 -4.75
C PRO A 180 7.34 47.78 -5.16
N LEU A 181 6.71 46.82 -5.81
CA LEU A 181 5.28 46.82 -6.13
C LEU A 181 4.43 46.62 -4.86
N ILE A 182 4.85 45.68 -4.00
CA ILE A 182 4.29 45.47 -2.67
C ILE A 182 5.43 45.54 -1.66
N ASP A 183 5.32 46.50 -0.74
CA ASP A 183 6.19 46.63 0.42
C ASP A 183 5.55 45.97 1.66
N ILE A 184 6.29 45.83 2.76
CA ILE A 184 5.74 45.44 4.06
C ILE A 184 4.82 46.52 4.61
N SER A 185 3.88 46.14 5.47
CA SER A 185 3.06 47.12 6.18
C SER A 185 3.83 47.78 7.31
N SER A 186 3.60 49.08 7.53
CA SER A 186 4.20 49.84 8.63
C SER A 186 3.61 49.52 10.00
N ASP A 187 2.39 48.98 10.05
CA ASP A 187 1.79 48.44 11.27
C ASP A 187 2.46 47.11 11.64
N ASP A 188 3.18 47.08 12.76
CA ASP A 188 3.86 45.88 13.28
C ASP A 188 2.92 44.73 13.64
N LYS A 189 1.60 44.97 13.73
CA LYS A 189 0.59 43.92 13.94
C LYS A 189 0.04 43.35 12.63
N ALA A 190 0.34 43.96 11.49
CA ALA A 190 -0.16 43.47 10.20
C ALA A 190 0.43 42.09 9.86
N PRO A 191 -0.31 41.21 9.16
CA PRO A 191 0.18 39.88 8.79
C PRO A 191 1.40 39.88 7.86
N ASP A 192 1.71 41.01 7.24
CA ASP A 192 2.77 41.20 6.24
C ASP A 192 3.83 42.24 6.67
N CYS A 193 3.95 42.50 7.97
CA CYS A 193 4.86 43.51 8.52
C CYS A 193 6.35 43.09 8.56
N LEU A 194 6.67 41.81 8.36
CA LEU A 194 8.06 41.33 8.33
C LEU A 194 8.57 41.09 6.90
N MET A 195 7.79 40.44 6.05
CA MET A 195 8.22 40.01 4.71
C MET A 195 7.03 39.80 3.78
N VAL A 196 7.19 40.18 2.51
CA VAL A 196 6.25 39.85 1.40
C VAL A 196 6.97 39.19 0.23
N SER A 197 6.37 38.15 -0.36
CA SER A 197 7.02 37.34 -1.40
C SER A 197 6.02 36.50 -2.21
N ASN A 198 6.54 35.70 -3.14
CA ASN A 198 5.81 34.69 -3.94
C ASN A 198 4.51 35.25 -4.57
N PRO A 199 4.62 36.28 -5.44
CA PRO A 199 3.45 36.86 -6.08
C PRO A 199 2.79 35.89 -7.06
N SER A 200 1.46 35.86 -7.03
CA SER A 200 0.62 35.30 -8.07
C SER A 200 -0.53 36.25 -8.37
N ILE A 201 -0.84 36.44 -9.64
CA ILE A 201 -1.74 37.48 -10.10
C ILE A 201 -2.64 36.94 -11.19
N CYS A 202 -3.89 37.41 -11.23
CA CYS A 202 -4.75 37.22 -12.38
C CYS A 202 -5.58 38.47 -12.68
N GLU A 203 -5.97 38.62 -13.93
CA GLU A 203 -6.97 39.61 -14.34
C GLU A 203 -8.36 39.16 -13.83
N THR A 204 -9.11 40.11 -13.31
CA THR A 204 -10.48 39.94 -12.83
C THR A 204 -11.48 40.11 -13.99
N PRO A 205 -12.71 39.59 -13.87
CA PRO A 205 -13.72 39.71 -14.93
C PRO A 205 -14.07 41.16 -15.31
N ASP A 206 -13.89 42.12 -14.40
CA ASP A 206 -14.12 43.55 -14.63
C ASP A 206 -12.86 44.31 -15.10
N GLY A 207 -11.80 43.60 -15.51
CA GLY A 207 -10.58 44.19 -16.10
C GLY A 207 -9.59 44.78 -15.08
N LYS A 208 -9.82 44.56 -13.78
CA LYS A 208 -8.86 44.88 -12.70
C LYS A 208 -7.92 43.71 -12.46
N TYR A 209 -7.00 43.87 -11.52
CA TYR A 209 -5.98 42.87 -11.19
C TYR A 209 -6.06 42.45 -9.73
N LEU A 210 -6.12 41.14 -9.49
CA LEU A 210 -6.05 40.54 -8.17
C LEU A 210 -4.66 39.93 -7.99
N LEU A 211 -3.90 40.45 -7.03
CA LEU A 211 -2.61 39.93 -6.61
C LEU A 211 -2.75 39.21 -5.27
N LEU A 212 -2.34 37.95 -5.24
CA LEU A 212 -2.20 37.15 -4.03
C LEU A 212 -0.72 36.95 -3.74
N TYR A 213 -0.30 37.15 -2.49
CA TYR A 213 1.10 37.06 -2.11
C TYR A 213 1.30 36.46 -0.72
N LYS A 214 2.48 35.88 -0.50
CA LYS A 214 2.92 35.37 0.81
C LYS A 214 3.29 36.53 1.71
N ALA A 215 2.83 36.46 2.95
CA ALA A 215 3.02 37.45 4.00
C ALA A 215 3.58 36.77 5.27
N VAL A 216 4.51 37.44 5.94
CA VAL A 216 5.04 37.02 7.24
C VAL A 216 4.89 38.17 8.23
N GLY A 217 4.31 37.87 9.40
CA GLY A 217 4.16 38.83 10.50
C GLY A 217 5.29 38.76 11.54
N LYS A 218 5.21 39.60 12.58
CA LYS A 218 6.16 39.64 13.71
C LYS A 218 5.61 39.07 15.02
N LYS A 219 4.52 38.29 14.98
CA LYS A 219 3.84 37.77 16.18
C LYS A 219 4.69 36.78 17.00
N TYR A 220 5.61 36.05 16.36
CA TYR A 220 6.47 35.05 16.99
C TYR A 220 7.95 35.49 17.03
N PRO A 221 8.82 34.82 17.81
CA PRO A 221 10.23 35.21 17.93
C PRO A 221 10.98 35.33 16.60
N LEU A 222 11.77 36.40 16.49
CA LEU A 222 12.73 36.60 15.42
C LEU A 222 13.90 35.60 15.54
N PRO A 223 14.60 35.28 14.44
CA PRO A 223 14.49 35.89 13.11
C PRO A 223 13.34 35.34 12.26
N GLY A 224 12.69 34.25 12.67
CA GLY A 224 11.67 33.56 11.86
C GLY A 224 10.32 34.27 11.79
N GLY A 225 9.91 34.93 12.88
CA GLY A 225 8.62 35.62 12.94
C GLY A 225 7.43 34.69 12.69
N GLY A 226 6.35 35.25 12.14
CA GLY A 226 5.11 34.58 11.78
C GLY A 226 3.87 35.30 12.34
N PRO A 227 2.64 34.82 12.06
CA PRO A 227 2.32 33.66 11.22
C PRO A 227 2.73 33.87 9.76
N VAL A 228 2.86 32.79 9.01
CA VAL A 228 3.11 32.80 7.56
C VAL A 228 1.80 32.50 6.86
N VAL A 229 1.25 33.50 6.19
CA VAL A 229 -0.09 33.48 5.59
C VAL A 229 -0.05 34.07 4.19
N HIS A 230 -1.21 34.13 3.52
CA HIS A 230 -1.34 34.80 2.23
C HIS A 230 -2.30 35.96 2.33
N MET A 231 -2.01 37.03 1.60
CA MET A 231 -2.78 38.26 1.56
C MET A 231 -3.20 38.55 0.12
N VAL A 232 -4.30 39.27 -0.03
CA VAL A 232 -4.85 39.69 -1.33
C VAL A 232 -4.74 41.20 -1.47
N ALA A 233 -4.45 41.68 -2.67
CA ALA A 233 -4.47 43.09 -3.03
C ALA A 233 -5.07 43.30 -4.42
N PHE A 234 -5.74 44.43 -4.64
CA PHE A 234 -6.38 44.77 -5.91
C PHE A 234 -5.77 46.03 -6.52
N SER A 235 -5.72 46.10 -7.85
CA SER A 235 -5.35 47.31 -8.58
C SER A 235 -6.13 47.43 -9.88
N ASP A 236 -6.34 48.66 -10.35
CA ASP A 236 -6.85 48.93 -11.70
C ASP A 236 -5.73 48.82 -12.76
N SER A 237 -4.47 48.59 -12.35
CA SER A 237 -3.30 48.49 -13.23
C SER A 237 -2.41 47.30 -12.86
N PRO A 238 -1.83 46.57 -13.83
CA PRO A 238 -0.93 45.46 -13.56
C PRO A 238 0.39 45.90 -12.88
N THR A 239 0.72 47.19 -12.94
CA THR A 239 1.90 47.77 -12.27
C THR A 239 1.56 48.51 -10.97
N GLY A 240 0.33 48.36 -10.47
CA GLY A 240 -0.12 49.04 -9.26
C GLY A 240 -0.50 50.51 -9.46
N PRO A 241 -0.78 51.24 -8.36
CA PRO A 241 -0.62 50.79 -6.97
C PRO A 241 -1.65 49.72 -6.59
N PHE A 242 -1.23 48.73 -5.79
CA PHE A 242 -2.10 47.68 -5.27
C PHE A 242 -2.60 48.03 -3.88
N LYS A 243 -3.92 48.02 -3.69
CA LYS A 243 -4.58 48.22 -2.40
C LYS A 243 -4.70 46.88 -1.68
N LYS A 244 -3.97 46.74 -0.57
CA LYS A 244 -3.98 45.53 0.27
C LYS A 244 -5.32 45.35 0.99
N HIS A 245 -5.80 44.12 1.03
CA HIS A 245 -6.92 43.70 1.87
C HIS A 245 -6.38 43.25 3.24
N SER A 246 -7.10 43.53 4.33
CA SER A 246 -6.61 43.30 5.70
C SER A 246 -6.71 41.85 6.18
N LYS A 247 -7.58 41.05 5.56
CA LYS A 247 -7.84 39.66 5.98
C LYS A 247 -6.91 38.68 5.23
N PRO A 248 -6.20 37.78 5.94
CA PRO A 248 -5.44 36.72 5.30
C PRO A 248 -6.34 35.61 4.75
N VAL A 249 -5.83 34.89 3.75
CA VAL A 249 -6.50 33.77 3.06
C VAL A 249 -5.71 32.47 3.24
N PHE A 250 -6.33 31.34 2.91
CA PHE A 250 -5.78 29.99 3.09
C PHE A 250 -5.35 29.65 4.53
N CYS A 251 -6.07 30.19 5.51
CA CYS A 251 -5.79 29.97 6.92
C CYS A 251 -6.50 28.72 7.44
N PHE A 252 -5.85 28.00 8.35
CA PHE A 252 -6.42 26.87 9.10
C PHE A 252 -6.25 27.16 10.59
N GLU A 253 -7.27 26.84 11.37
CA GLU A 253 -7.25 27.06 12.81
C GLU A 253 -6.09 26.27 13.47
N GLY A 254 -5.35 26.91 14.36
CA GLY A 254 -4.18 26.32 15.03
C GLY A 254 -2.90 26.22 14.17
N GLU A 255 -2.96 26.48 12.86
CA GLU A 255 -1.80 26.32 11.98
C GLU A 255 -1.08 27.64 11.70
N ARG A 256 0.21 27.70 12.04
CA ARG A 256 1.04 28.91 11.85
C ARG A 256 1.54 29.14 10.42
N PHE A 257 1.60 28.08 9.61
CA PHE A 257 2.09 28.09 8.24
C PHE A 257 1.43 26.96 7.43
N PRO A 258 0.14 27.12 7.08
CA PRO A 258 -0.66 26.02 6.54
C PRO A 258 -0.36 25.69 5.08
N VAL A 259 -0.09 26.71 4.27
CA VAL A 259 0.14 26.59 2.82
C VAL A 259 1.26 27.53 2.36
N GLU A 260 1.80 27.28 1.17
CA GLU A 260 2.84 28.07 0.51
C GLU A 260 2.66 28.02 -1.02
N ASP A 261 3.35 28.91 -1.74
CA ASP A 261 3.46 28.93 -3.20
C ASP A 261 2.14 28.85 -3.97
N PRO A 262 1.27 29.85 -3.80
CA PRO A 262 0.01 29.87 -4.51
C PRO A 262 0.17 30.27 -5.97
N TYR A 263 -0.67 29.69 -6.82
CA TYR A 263 -0.94 30.19 -8.16
C TYR A 263 -2.43 30.34 -8.41
N ILE A 264 -2.86 31.52 -8.84
CA ILE A 264 -4.27 31.86 -9.04
C ILE A 264 -4.63 32.14 -10.51
N TRP A 265 -5.87 31.81 -10.88
CA TRP A 265 -6.48 32.19 -12.15
C TRP A 265 -8.01 32.30 -12.02
N TYR A 266 -8.67 32.95 -12.98
CA TYR A 266 -10.13 33.00 -13.06
C TYR A 266 -10.64 32.05 -14.15
N GLN A 267 -11.64 31.22 -13.82
CA GLN A 267 -12.24 30.27 -14.76
C GLN A 267 -13.65 29.86 -14.34
N ASP A 268 -14.59 29.94 -15.29
CA ASP A 268 -15.98 29.47 -15.16
C ASP A 268 -16.72 30.00 -13.92
N GLY A 269 -16.60 31.31 -13.68
CA GLY A 269 -17.34 31.98 -12.62
C GLY A 269 -16.65 32.01 -11.25
N LYS A 270 -15.45 31.41 -11.12
CA LYS A 270 -14.69 31.35 -9.87
C LYS A 270 -13.22 31.71 -10.09
N TYR A 271 -12.61 32.32 -9.08
CA TYR A 271 -11.17 32.28 -8.86
C TYR A 271 -10.77 30.89 -8.36
N ARG A 272 -9.64 30.41 -8.85
CA ARG A 272 -9.09 29.10 -8.52
C ARG A 272 -7.65 29.29 -8.09
N ALA A 273 -7.19 28.44 -7.19
CA ALA A 273 -5.79 28.40 -6.78
C ALA A 273 -5.28 26.97 -6.73
N ILE A 274 -4.02 26.74 -7.07
CA ILE A 274 -3.26 25.55 -6.65
C ILE A 274 -2.18 26.04 -5.68
N VAL A 275 -2.05 25.37 -4.54
CA VAL A 275 -1.11 25.74 -3.47
C VAL A 275 -0.39 24.50 -2.93
N LYS A 276 0.80 24.68 -2.37
CA LYS A 276 1.48 23.67 -1.57
C LYS A 276 0.88 23.65 -0.17
N ARG A 277 0.31 22.52 0.27
CA ARG A 277 -0.19 22.30 1.63
C ARG A 277 0.91 21.71 2.52
N MET A 278 0.97 22.16 3.77
CA MET A 278 1.92 21.68 4.77
C MET A 278 1.22 21.25 6.06
N LYS A 279 0.97 19.95 6.25
CA LYS A 279 0.37 19.41 7.48
C LYS A 279 1.47 19.00 8.47
N ASN A 280 1.28 19.32 9.75
CA ASN A 280 2.14 18.85 10.84
C ASN A 280 1.33 17.90 11.72
N LYS A 281 1.51 16.57 11.54
CA LYS A 281 0.92 15.57 12.45
C LYS A 281 1.96 14.94 13.37
N ASP A 282 3.19 14.75 12.89
CA ASP A 282 4.40 14.33 13.65
C ASP A 282 5.67 14.70 12.86
N ARG A 283 5.56 14.60 11.53
CA ARG A 283 6.47 15.14 10.51
C ARG A 283 5.71 16.10 9.58
N ARG A 284 6.44 16.88 8.78
CA ARG A 284 5.84 17.73 7.73
C ARG A 284 5.42 16.87 6.55
N GLU A 285 4.15 16.92 6.20
CA GLU A 285 3.59 16.31 5.00
C GLU A 285 3.26 17.37 3.96
N PHE A 286 3.70 17.15 2.71
CA PHE A 286 3.50 18.08 1.61
C PHE A 286 2.59 17.48 0.52
N SER A 287 1.68 18.30 0.01
CA SER A 287 0.85 17.98 -1.14
C SER A 287 0.50 19.24 -1.95
N LEU A 288 0.04 19.07 -3.18
CA LEU A 288 -0.61 20.11 -3.95
C LEU A 288 -2.12 20.00 -3.76
N VAL A 289 -2.76 21.11 -3.39
CA VAL A 289 -4.21 21.19 -3.19
C VAL A 289 -4.80 22.39 -3.93
N GLN A 290 -6.08 22.30 -4.31
CA GLN A 290 -6.80 23.39 -4.95
C GLN A 290 -7.81 24.09 -4.02
N PHE A 291 -7.87 25.41 -4.14
CA PHE A 291 -8.86 26.27 -3.50
C PHE A 291 -9.70 26.98 -4.56
N GLU A 292 -10.87 27.43 -4.16
CA GLU A 292 -11.76 28.24 -4.98
C GLU A 292 -12.34 29.42 -4.20
N SER A 293 -12.71 30.46 -4.94
CA SER A 293 -13.38 31.65 -4.42
C SER A 293 -14.28 32.26 -5.50
N VAL A 294 -15.42 32.81 -5.12
CA VAL A 294 -16.33 33.52 -6.05
C VAL A 294 -15.97 34.99 -6.21
N ASP A 295 -15.31 35.58 -5.20
CA ASP A 295 -15.02 37.02 -5.11
C ASP A 295 -13.52 37.33 -5.00
N GLY A 296 -12.67 36.30 -4.87
CA GLY A 296 -11.23 36.43 -4.72
C GLY A 296 -10.80 36.81 -3.29
N LEU A 297 -11.73 36.92 -2.35
CA LEU A 297 -11.52 37.29 -0.95
C LEU A 297 -11.84 36.13 0.00
N ASP A 298 -12.97 35.45 -0.19
CA ASP A 298 -13.38 34.28 0.59
C ASP A 298 -12.94 33.00 -0.13
N TRP A 299 -11.82 32.43 0.29
CA TRP A 299 -11.23 31.23 -0.29
C TRP A 299 -11.54 30.00 0.55
N LYS A 300 -12.02 28.94 -0.11
CA LYS A 300 -12.34 27.65 0.49
C LYS A 300 -11.65 26.52 -0.27
N LEU A 301 -11.39 25.41 0.40
CA LEU A 301 -10.96 24.19 -0.29
C LEU A 301 -12.01 23.84 -1.34
N ALA A 302 -11.55 23.49 -2.55
CA ALA A 302 -12.47 23.08 -3.60
C ALA A 302 -13.08 21.71 -3.26
N GLU A 303 -14.22 21.38 -3.86
CA GLU A 303 -14.88 20.08 -3.69
C GLU A 303 -13.93 18.90 -3.98
N TYR A 304 -13.03 19.06 -4.95
CA TYR A 304 -12.00 18.08 -5.31
C TYR A 304 -10.60 18.57 -4.91
N GLU A 305 -10.37 18.80 -3.62
CA GLU A 305 -9.18 19.54 -3.14
C GLU A 305 -7.81 18.94 -3.54
N ASN A 306 -7.66 17.62 -3.63
CA ASN A 306 -6.35 17.00 -3.85
C ASN A 306 -5.91 17.03 -5.32
N VAL A 307 -4.69 17.53 -5.56
CA VAL A 307 -4.06 17.56 -6.89
C VAL A 307 -2.91 16.56 -7.01
N SER A 308 -1.97 16.51 -6.05
CA SER A 308 -0.84 15.55 -6.05
C SER A 308 -0.14 15.38 -4.70
N GLY A 309 0.38 14.18 -4.42
CA GLY A 309 1.19 13.84 -3.23
C GLY A 309 2.70 13.74 -3.50
N LEU A 310 3.27 14.63 -4.33
CA LEU A 310 4.71 14.69 -4.69
C LEU A 310 5.23 13.59 -5.64
N THR A 311 4.35 12.80 -6.24
CA THR A 311 4.76 11.79 -7.23
C THR A 311 4.38 12.25 -8.63
N ILE A 312 5.32 12.14 -9.57
CA ILE A 312 5.08 12.31 -11.00
C ILE A 312 5.19 10.97 -11.72
N THR A 313 4.47 10.82 -12.83
CA THR A 313 4.54 9.65 -13.70
C THR A 313 5.10 10.06 -15.05
N TRP A 314 6.16 9.41 -15.51
CA TRP A 314 6.80 9.66 -16.79
C TRP A 314 6.04 8.99 -17.94
N GLU A 315 6.24 9.46 -19.18
CA GLU A 315 5.64 8.85 -20.38
C GLU A 315 6.01 7.36 -20.54
N ASN A 316 7.22 6.98 -20.15
CA ASN A 316 7.71 5.60 -20.11
C ASN A 316 7.04 4.72 -19.03
N GLY A 317 6.13 5.28 -18.22
CA GLY A 317 5.37 4.59 -17.18
C GLY A 317 6.02 4.54 -15.80
N LYS A 318 7.28 4.99 -15.66
CA LYS A 318 7.96 5.06 -14.35
C LYS A 318 7.28 6.11 -13.47
N SER A 319 6.97 5.75 -12.23
CA SER A 319 6.60 6.71 -11.18
C SER A 319 7.84 7.14 -10.40
N GLN A 320 7.92 8.41 -10.06
CA GLN A 320 9.03 8.98 -9.28
C GLN A 320 8.47 9.84 -8.16
N LYS A 321 8.79 9.45 -6.93
CA LYS A 321 8.57 10.28 -5.74
C LYS A 321 9.65 11.34 -5.66
N LEU A 322 9.24 12.59 -5.42
CA LEU A 322 10.13 13.74 -5.29
C LEU A 322 10.27 14.14 -3.83
N THR A 323 11.38 14.82 -3.50
CA THR A 323 11.54 15.40 -2.16
C THR A 323 10.63 16.64 -2.03
N HIS A 324 10.59 17.47 -3.07
CA HIS A 324 9.67 18.59 -3.19
C HIS A 324 9.01 18.63 -4.59
N LEU A 325 7.76 19.11 -4.63
CA LEU A 325 7.02 19.46 -5.83
C LEU A 325 6.23 20.74 -5.53
N GLU A 326 6.81 21.89 -5.90
CA GLU A 326 6.45 23.21 -5.38
C GLU A 326 6.30 24.24 -6.49
N ARG A 327 5.98 25.49 -6.11
CA ARG A 327 5.78 26.60 -7.05
C ARG A 327 4.87 26.19 -8.25
N PRO A 328 3.66 25.65 -7.98
CA PRO A 328 2.71 25.36 -9.05
C PRO A 328 2.48 26.62 -9.88
N GLN A 329 2.51 26.52 -11.21
CA GLN A 329 2.20 27.61 -12.14
C GLN A 329 1.38 27.02 -13.28
N VAL A 330 0.11 27.42 -13.41
CA VAL A 330 -0.76 26.88 -14.47
C VAL A 330 -0.52 27.68 -15.75
N TYR A 331 -0.09 27.00 -16.81
CA TYR A 331 -0.03 27.61 -18.13
C TYR A 331 -1.36 27.41 -18.86
N MET A 332 -1.90 28.53 -19.35
CA MET A 332 -3.15 28.58 -20.10
C MET A 332 -2.86 28.73 -21.59
N GLU A 333 -3.44 27.89 -22.43
CA GLU A 333 -3.43 28.06 -23.87
C GLU A 333 -4.87 28.04 -24.40
N ASN A 334 -5.25 29.03 -25.22
CA ASN A 334 -6.61 29.19 -25.73
C ASN A 334 -7.66 29.20 -24.59
N SER A 335 -7.36 29.91 -23.49
CA SER A 335 -8.19 30.00 -22.28
C SER A 335 -8.47 28.66 -21.58
N LYS A 336 -7.66 27.63 -21.83
CA LYS A 336 -7.75 26.33 -21.17
C LYS A 336 -6.45 26.02 -20.41
N PRO A 337 -6.54 25.50 -19.17
CA PRO A 337 -5.38 24.97 -18.47
C PRO A 337 -4.76 23.83 -19.28
N LEU A 338 -3.50 23.98 -19.69
CA LEU A 338 -2.79 23.02 -20.52
C LEU A 338 -1.82 22.16 -19.70
N LEU A 339 -1.01 22.82 -18.86
CA LEU A 339 0.01 22.16 -18.05
C LEU A 339 0.24 22.91 -16.74
N LEU A 340 0.87 22.22 -15.80
CA LEU A 340 1.34 22.73 -14.52
C LEU A 340 2.87 22.72 -14.52
N LEU A 341 3.49 23.88 -14.38
CA LEU A 341 4.91 23.94 -14.06
C LEU A 341 5.09 23.81 -12.55
N CYS A 342 6.08 23.01 -12.14
CA CYS A 342 6.52 22.92 -10.76
C CYS A 342 8.04 22.97 -10.66
N ALA A 343 8.53 23.52 -9.56
CA ALA A 343 9.88 23.28 -9.09
C ALA A 343 9.92 21.91 -8.40
N ALA A 344 10.94 21.11 -8.70
CA ALA A 344 11.10 19.78 -8.15
C ALA A 344 12.54 19.53 -7.72
N ASP A 345 12.74 18.62 -6.77
CA ASP A 345 14.08 18.16 -6.41
C ASP A 345 14.13 16.70 -5.94
N THR A 346 15.35 16.16 -6.02
CA THR A 346 15.76 14.91 -5.38
C THR A 346 16.95 15.18 -4.45
N THR A 347 17.30 14.21 -3.62
CA THR A 347 18.39 14.33 -2.65
C THR A 347 19.29 13.11 -2.73
N ASP A 348 20.61 13.32 -2.77
CA ASP A 348 21.59 12.24 -2.78
C ASP A 348 21.95 11.73 -1.37
N VAL A 349 22.83 10.72 -1.32
CA VAL A 349 23.30 10.10 -0.05
C VAL A 349 24.05 11.08 0.86
N TYR A 350 24.54 12.21 0.32
CA TYR A 350 25.24 13.27 1.05
C TYR A 350 24.31 14.44 1.42
N LYS A 351 22.99 14.27 1.22
CA LYS A 351 21.96 15.29 1.45
C LYS A 351 22.07 16.51 0.51
N VAL A 352 22.80 16.40 -0.60
CA VAL A 352 22.88 17.46 -1.60
C VAL A 352 21.60 17.42 -2.45
N ARG A 353 20.98 18.59 -2.65
CA ARG A 353 19.79 18.71 -3.49
C ARG A 353 20.13 18.79 -4.97
N HIS A 354 19.28 18.18 -5.78
CA HIS A 354 19.33 18.26 -7.23
C HIS A 354 17.98 18.76 -7.73
N SER A 355 17.90 20.07 -7.98
CA SER A 355 16.66 20.72 -8.39
C SER A 355 16.54 20.88 -9.90
N PHE A 356 15.29 20.87 -10.37
CA PHE A 356 14.91 21.05 -11.76
C PHE A 356 13.51 21.66 -11.84
N ASN A 357 13.14 22.20 -13.00
CA ASN A 357 11.74 22.57 -13.29
C ASN A 357 11.11 21.48 -14.15
N VAL A 358 9.85 21.16 -13.88
CA VAL A 358 9.09 20.15 -14.62
C VAL A 358 7.78 20.71 -15.13
N GLN A 359 7.40 20.40 -16.37
CA GLN A 359 6.11 20.75 -16.97
C GLN A 359 5.22 19.50 -17.06
N ILE A 360 4.16 19.47 -16.27
CA ILE A 360 3.29 18.32 -16.10
C ILE A 360 1.98 18.58 -16.85
N PRO A 361 1.56 17.74 -17.82
CA PRO A 361 0.27 17.93 -18.48
C PRO A 361 -0.87 17.97 -17.47
N LEU A 362 -1.83 18.86 -17.67
CA LEU A 362 -2.93 19.08 -16.74
C LEU A 362 -4.27 18.86 -17.42
N ARG A 363 -5.19 18.16 -16.76
CA ARG A 363 -6.56 17.91 -17.23
C ARG A 363 -7.57 18.34 -16.18
N MET A 364 -8.58 19.09 -16.61
CA MET A 364 -9.70 19.54 -15.78
C MET A 364 -10.96 18.74 -16.15
N VAL A 365 -11.58 18.06 -15.19
CA VAL A 365 -12.78 17.23 -15.41
C VAL A 365 -13.94 17.78 -14.58
N ALA A 366 -15.03 18.22 -15.23
CA ALA A 366 -16.25 18.65 -14.55
C ALA A 366 -17.03 17.41 -14.04
N GLN A 367 -17.48 17.41 -12.79
CA GLN A 367 -18.13 16.22 -12.20
C GLN A 367 -19.51 16.51 -11.58
N LYS A 368 -20.41 15.51 -11.67
CA LYS A 368 -21.72 15.42 -11.00
C LYS A 368 -21.82 14.07 -10.26
N THR A 369 -21.04 13.89 -9.19
CA THR A 369 -21.10 12.69 -8.33
C THR A 369 -22.13 12.86 -7.22
N ALA A 370 -22.46 11.77 -6.53
CA ALA A 370 -23.35 11.81 -5.37
C ALA A 370 -22.80 12.74 -4.27
N LYS A 371 -23.69 13.42 -3.55
CA LYS A 371 -23.28 14.33 -2.47
C LYS A 371 -22.77 13.52 -1.29
N GLN A 372 -21.54 13.80 -0.85
CA GLN A 372 -20.86 13.07 0.22
C GLN A 372 -20.77 13.92 1.50
N TYR A 373 -21.03 13.29 2.64
CA TYR A 373 -20.87 13.85 3.97
C TYR A 373 -19.82 13.01 4.71
N LEU A 374 -18.56 13.47 4.63
CA LEU A 374 -17.43 12.82 5.27
C LEU A 374 -17.53 12.98 6.79
N ILE A 375 -17.49 11.87 7.52
CA ILE A 375 -17.41 11.86 8.97
C ILE A 375 -15.95 11.81 9.38
N LYS A 376 -15.52 12.75 10.22
CA LYS A 376 -14.21 12.70 10.87
C LYS A 376 -14.22 11.59 11.92
N LYS A 377 -13.96 10.35 11.50
CA LYS A 377 -13.60 9.23 12.37
C LYS A 377 -12.11 8.94 12.19
N GLN A 378 -11.41 8.62 13.28
CA GLN A 378 -10.01 8.21 13.22
C GLN A 378 -9.96 6.77 12.68
N ALA A 379 -9.80 6.62 11.38
CA ALA A 379 -9.42 5.36 10.77
C ALA A 379 -7.92 5.09 10.99
N VAL A 380 -7.53 3.82 10.95
CA VAL A 380 -6.13 3.38 11.08
C VAL A 380 -5.68 2.69 9.80
N ALA A 381 -4.36 2.54 9.63
CA ALA A 381 -3.77 1.81 8.51
C ALA A 381 -4.26 0.35 8.51
N SER A 382 -4.48 -0.24 7.35
CA SER A 382 -5.00 -1.61 7.25
C SER A 382 -4.06 -2.67 7.84
N GLU A 383 -2.78 -2.36 8.00
CA GLU A 383 -1.77 -3.18 8.67
C GLU A 383 -2.05 -3.35 10.17
N ASN A 384 -2.90 -2.50 10.76
CA ASN A 384 -3.34 -2.61 12.15
C ASN A 384 -4.64 -3.41 12.31
N TYR A 385 -5.11 -4.09 11.25
CA TYR A 385 -6.27 -4.97 11.30
C TYR A 385 -5.85 -6.45 11.30
N GLN A 386 -6.57 -7.26 12.06
CA GLN A 386 -6.38 -8.71 12.14
C GLN A 386 -6.61 -9.37 10.78
N SER A 387 -5.77 -10.33 10.43
CA SER A 387 -5.97 -11.19 9.26
C SER A 387 -6.54 -12.54 9.66
N ILE A 388 -7.45 -13.08 8.85
CA ILE A 388 -7.83 -14.50 8.93
C ILE A 388 -6.78 -15.38 8.24
N THR A 389 -6.13 -14.86 7.18
CA THR A 389 -4.97 -15.47 6.51
C THR A 389 -3.99 -14.40 6.06
N HIS A 390 -2.69 -14.71 6.12
CA HIS A 390 -1.59 -13.90 5.60
C HIS A 390 -1.19 -14.26 4.15
N ASN A 391 -1.77 -15.33 3.60
CA ASN A 391 -1.55 -15.84 2.25
C ASN A 391 -2.88 -16.34 1.67
N GLY A 392 -3.62 -15.45 1.01
CA GLY A 392 -4.92 -15.79 0.45
C GLY A 392 -5.49 -14.70 -0.44
N ALA A 393 -6.02 -15.11 -1.60
CA ALA A 393 -6.66 -14.25 -2.58
C ALA A 393 -8.10 -14.70 -2.88
N TRP A 394 -8.95 -13.74 -3.26
CA TRP A 394 -10.36 -13.98 -3.63
C TRP A 394 -10.76 -13.25 -4.90
N CYS A 395 -11.41 -13.93 -5.86
CA CYS A 395 -12.04 -13.33 -7.04
C CYS A 395 -13.52 -12.94 -6.80
N TRP A 396 -13.94 -11.70 -7.12
CA TRP A 396 -15.26 -11.17 -6.77
C TRP A 396 -16.47 -11.87 -7.46
N PHE A 397 -16.25 -12.85 -8.33
CA PHE A 397 -17.32 -13.55 -9.03
C PHE A 397 -17.78 -14.87 -8.38
N SER A 398 -16.96 -15.53 -7.57
CA SER A 398 -17.44 -16.68 -6.78
C SER A 398 -18.02 -16.19 -5.46
N ASP A 399 -19.26 -16.52 -5.16
CA ASP A 399 -19.94 -16.15 -3.91
C ASP A 399 -20.92 -17.23 -3.43
N PRO A 400 -21.14 -17.36 -2.12
CA PRO A 400 -20.53 -16.55 -1.06
C PRO A 400 -19.11 -17.02 -0.72
N ARG A 401 -18.13 -16.11 -0.75
CA ARG A 401 -16.74 -16.39 -0.30
C ARG A 401 -16.57 -16.36 1.23
N ALA A 402 -17.49 -15.69 1.94
CA ALA A 402 -17.54 -15.61 3.38
C ALA A 402 -18.99 -15.59 3.89
N VAL A 403 -19.24 -16.24 5.02
CA VAL A 403 -20.57 -16.44 5.60
C VAL A 403 -20.48 -16.39 7.12
N TYR A 404 -21.36 -15.63 7.77
CA TYR A 404 -21.61 -15.77 9.20
C TYR A 404 -22.63 -16.89 9.42
N TYR A 405 -22.30 -17.85 10.28
CA TYR A 405 -23.22 -18.89 10.70
C TYR A 405 -23.20 -19.00 12.22
N GLU A 406 -24.40 -19.03 12.81
CA GLU A 406 -24.61 -19.16 14.25
C GLU A 406 -25.46 -20.39 14.54
N GLY A 407 -24.79 -21.48 14.91
CA GLY A 407 -25.41 -22.71 15.40
C GLY A 407 -25.01 -22.95 16.85
N LYS A 408 -24.12 -23.92 17.08
CA LYS A 408 -23.45 -24.13 18.35
C LYS A 408 -22.41 -23.04 18.62
N TYR A 409 -21.77 -22.53 17.57
CA TYR A 409 -20.74 -21.49 17.67
C TYR A 409 -21.18 -20.24 16.92
N LYS A 410 -20.60 -19.11 17.30
CA LYS A 410 -20.75 -17.84 16.58
C LYS A 410 -19.51 -17.65 15.71
N ARG A 411 -19.60 -17.97 14.42
CA ARG A 411 -18.42 -18.03 13.55
C ARG A 411 -18.64 -17.31 12.22
N THR A 412 -17.62 -16.59 11.80
CA THR A 412 -17.49 -16.14 10.41
C THR A 412 -16.57 -17.11 9.67
N TYR A 413 -17.13 -17.81 8.69
CA TYR A 413 -16.41 -18.72 7.80
C TYR A 413 -16.00 -18.00 6.54
N ALA A 414 -14.84 -18.37 5.99
CA ALA A 414 -14.32 -17.80 4.78
C ALA A 414 -13.44 -18.84 4.06
N GLY A 415 -13.36 -18.80 2.73
CA GLY A 415 -12.50 -19.73 2.00
C GLY A 415 -11.78 -19.06 0.87
N TRP A 416 -10.47 -19.28 0.73
CA TRP A 416 -9.54 -18.57 -0.16
C TRP A 416 -8.65 -19.53 -0.95
N ILE A 417 -7.86 -18.97 -1.87
CA ILE A 417 -6.76 -19.68 -2.49
C ILE A 417 -5.43 -18.99 -2.18
N ASP A 418 -4.44 -19.75 -1.76
CA ASP A 418 -3.11 -19.21 -1.45
C ASP A 418 -2.23 -19.15 -2.70
N ASN A 419 -1.00 -18.66 -2.54
CA ASN A 419 -0.05 -18.50 -3.65
C ASN A 419 0.68 -19.80 -4.06
N TYR A 420 0.34 -20.94 -3.46
CA TYR A 420 0.78 -22.28 -3.89
C TYR A 420 -0.31 -23.00 -4.68
N GLY A 421 -1.54 -22.47 -4.67
CA GLY A 421 -2.68 -23.02 -5.38
C GLY A 421 -3.58 -23.87 -4.47
N ASP A 422 -3.40 -23.79 -3.16
CA ASP A 422 -4.18 -24.53 -2.19
C ASP A 422 -5.52 -23.83 -1.97
N VAL A 423 -6.60 -24.60 -1.98
CA VAL A 423 -7.93 -24.13 -1.62
C VAL A 423 -8.09 -24.31 -0.11
N HIS A 424 -8.35 -23.21 0.59
CA HIS A 424 -8.51 -23.18 2.03
C HIS A 424 -9.95 -22.87 2.43
N VAL A 425 -10.35 -23.40 3.58
CA VAL A 425 -11.53 -22.93 4.32
C VAL A 425 -11.13 -22.73 5.78
N GLY A 426 -11.55 -21.61 6.37
CA GLY A 426 -11.30 -21.30 7.76
C GLY A 426 -12.43 -20.53 8.42
N TYR A 427 -12.31 -20.30 9.72
CA TYR A 427 -13.22 -19.47 10.49
C TYR A 427 -12.48 -18.51 11.43
N PHE A 428 -13.20 -17.46 11.83
CA PHE A 428 -12.96 -16.72 13.04
C PHE A 428 -14.10 -16.99 14.03
N ASP A 429 -13.75 -17.41 15.24
CA ASP A 429 -14.71 -17.64 16.33
C ASP A 429 -14.93 -16.36 17.14
N HIS A 430 -16.17 -15.88 17.18
CA HIS A 430 -16.50 -14.61 17.81
C HIS A 430 -16.48 -14.66 19.34
N ASP A 431 -16.55 -15.84 19.95
CA ASP A 431 -16.49 -15.97 21.41
C ASP A 431 -15.05 -16.21 21.87
N THR A 432 -14.35 -17.18 21.27
CA THR A 432 -12.98 -17.56 21.68
C THR A 432 -11.89 -16.71 21.03
N LYS A 433 -12.20 -15.98 19.96
CA LYS A 433 -11.25 -15.24 19.11
C LYS A 433 -10.26 -16.13 18.35
N GLU A 434 -10.53 -17.43 18.30
CA GLU A 434 -9.73 -18.41 17.58
C GLU A 434 -9.82 -18.20 16.06
N ILE A 435 -8.70 -18.40 15.38
CA ILE A 435 -8.62 -18.51 13.92
C ILE A 435 -8.12 -19.90 13.58
N ALA A 436 -8.89 -20.63 12.78
CA ALA A 436 -8.52 -21.95 12.29
C ALA A 436 -8.77 -22.05 10.78
N SER A 437 -7.98 -22.86 10.09
CA SER A 437 -8.11 -23.12 8.67
C SER A 437 -7.58 -24.48 8.29
N VAL A 438 -8.14 -25.07 7.24
CA VAL A 438 -7.64 -26.30 6.61
C VAL A 438 -7.49 -26.13 5.11
N VAL A 439 -6.55 -26.88 4.53
CA VAL A 439 -6.47 -27.10 3.08
C VAL A 439 -7.51 -28.14 2.70
N VAL A 440 -8.47 -27.78 1.84
CA VAL A 440 -9.49 -28.70 1.30
C VAL A 440 -9.11 -29.23 -0.09
N ALA A 441 -8.17 -28.58 -0.78
CA ALA A 441 -7.52 -29.11 -1.97
C ALA A 441 -6.10 -28.55 -2.07
N ASP A 442 -5.11 -29.43 -2.11
CA ASP A 442 -3.67 -29.11 -2.18
C ASP A 442 -3.23 -28.91 -3.63
N ASN A 443 -2.49 -27.82 -3.89
CA ASN A 443 -1.86 -27.45 -5.16
C ASN A 443 -2.78 -27.62 -6.37
N LEU A 444 -4.02 -27.12 -6.26
CA LEU A 444 -5.05 -27.26 -7.28
C LEU A 444 -4.66 -26.50 -8.55
N GLU A 445 -4.44 -25.19 -8.41
CA GLU A 445 -3.95 -24.28 -9.46
C GLU A 445 -3.77 -22.88 -8.87
N ILE A 446 -2.64 -22.22 -9.15
CA ILE A 446 -2.35 -20.84 -8.72
C ILE A 446 -3.18 -19.85 -9.56
N ASP A 447 -4.45 -19.66 -9.19
CA ASP A 447 -5.41 -18.77 -9.86
C ASP A 447 -6.50 -18.32 -8.88
N ASP A 448 -6.69 -17.01 -8.73
CA ASP A 448 -7.69 -16.46 -7.79
C ASP A 448 -9.14 -16.79 -8.16
N HIS A 449 -9.39 -17.28 -9.39
CA HIS A 449 -10.68 -17.74 -9.89
C HIS A 449 -11.13 -19.06 -9.26
N ASN A 450 -10.25 -19.73 -8.52
CA ASN A 450 -10.50 -21.02 -7.87
C ASN A 450 -10.98 -20.87 -6.42
N VAL A 451 -11.17 -19.62 -5.97
CA VAL A 451 -11.75 -19.30 -4.66
C VAL A 451 -13.07 -20.09 -4.44
N PRO A 452 -13.22 -20.76 -3.29
CA PRO A 452 -14.39 -21.58 -3.00
C PRO A 452 -15.61 -20.73 -2.66
N SER A 453 -16.80 -21.26 -2.96
CA SER A 453 -18.08 -20.76 -2.47
C SER A 453 -18.59 -21.64 -1.33
N LEU A 454 -19.10 -21.02 -0.28
CA LEU A 454 -19.52 -21.66 0.95
C LEU A 454 -21.04 -21.65 1.09
N TYR A 455 -21.61 -22.78 1.53
CA TYR A 455 -23.03 -22.92 1.82
C TYR A 455 -23.24 -23.75 3.07
N PHE A 456 -24.09 -23.28 3.97
CA PHE A 456 -24.61 -24.06 5.10
C PHE A 456 -26.04 -24.49 4.77
N ASP A 457 -26.33 -25.78 4.97
CA ASP A 457 -27.72 -26.26 4.92
C ASP A 457 -28.46 -25.96 6.23
N ASP A 458 -29.78 -26.23 6.25
CA ASP A 458 -30.65 -25.97 7.41
C ASP A 458 -30.24 -26.78 8.67
N LYS A 459 -29.36 -27.78 8.53
CA LYS A 459 -28.84 -28.60 9.62
C LYS A 459 -27.43 -28.18 10.05
N GLY A 460 -26.84 -27.17 9.41
CA GLY A 460 -25.52 -26.64 9.71
C GLY A 460 -24.36 -27.40 9.06
N TYR A 461 -24.61 -28.30 8.10
CA TYR A 461 -23.53 -28.93 7.35
C TYR A 461 -22.97 -27.94 6.33
N LEU A 462 -21.67 -27.71 6.42
CA LEU A 462 -20.91 -26.92 5.46
C LEU A 462 -20.73 -27.71 4.15
N GLN A 463 -21.02 -27.05 3.04
CA GLN A 463 -20.72 -27.47 1.68
C GLN A 463 -19.75 -26.47 1.04
N VAL A 464 -18.72 -26.98 0.38
CA VAL A 464 -17.65 -26.18 -0.24
C VAL A 464 -17.58 -26.51 -1.73
N TYR A 465 -17.78 -25.49 -2.57
CA TYR A 465 -17.81 -25.59 -4.03
C TYR A 465 -16.64 -24.84 -4.67
N TYR A 466 -15.78 -25.53 -5.42
CA TYR A 466 -14.60 -24.94 -6.05
C TYR A 466 -14.29 -25.56 -7.41
N ASN A 467 -13.35 -24.96 -8.14
CA ASN A 467 -13.03 -25.28 -9.53
C ASN A 467 -11.57 -24.98 -9.86
N THR A 468 -11.08 -25.53 -10.97
CA THR A 468 -9.92 -24.99 -11.70
C THR A 468 -10.41 -24.04 -12.80
N HIS A 469 -9.58 -23.11 -13.25
CA HIS A 469 -9.88 -22.14 -14.30
C HIS A 469 -9.16 -22.45 -15.62
N MET A 470 -7.85 -22.71 -15.61
CA MET A 470 -7.00 -22.78 -16.81
C MET A 470 -6.49 -24.18 -17.13
N ILE A 471 -6.57 -25.13 -16.19
CA ILE A 471 -6.10 -26.51 -16.39
C ILE A 471 -7.15 -27.36 -17.11
N GLY A 472 -7.12 -27.37 -18.44
CA GLY A 472 -7.81 -28.38 -19.26
C GLY A 472 -9.28 -28.64 -18.88
N SER A 473 -9.71 -29.89 -19.05
CA SER A 473 -11.10 -30.32 -18.83
C SER A 473 -11.29 -30.89 -17.42
N GLN A 474 -11.60 -30.05 -16.44
CA GLN A 474 -11.79 -30.47 -15.04
C GLN A 474 -13.25 -30.33 -14.58
N PRO A 475 -13.71 -31.17 -13.64
CA PRO A 475 -15.04 -31.05 -13.03
C PRO A 475 -15.11 -29.86 -12.06
N LEU A 476 -16.34 -29.50 -11.64
CA LEU A 476 -16.54 -28.80 -10.37
C LEU A 476 -16.33 -29.78 -9.21
N PHE A 477 -15.87 -29.28 -8.08
CA PHE A 477 -15.66 -30.09 -6.88
C PHE A 477 -16.62 -29.66 -5.79
N LEU A 478 -17.18 -30.65 -5.08
CA LEU A 478 -18.03 -30.47 -3.90
C LEU A 478 -17.46 -31.29 -2.75
N LEU A 479 -17.17 -30.63 -1.63
CA LEU A 479 -16.97 -31.27 -0.33
C LEU A 479 -18.15 -30.96 0.58
N LYS A 480 -18.58 -31.95 1.36
CA LYS A 480 -19.56 -31.81 2.44
C LYS A 480 -18.90 -32.18 3.76
N SER A 481 -19.10 -31.37 4.79
CA SER A 481 -18.69 -31.71 6.15
C SER A 481 -19.45 -32.95 6.64
N ASN A 482 -18.79 -33.80 7.44
CA ASN A 482 -19.45 -34.95 8.09
C ASN A 482 -20.17 -34.56 9.37
N GLU A 483 -19.87 -33.38 9.92
CA GLU A 483 -20.42 -32.85 11.16
C GLU A 483 -20.82 -31.39 10.96
N PRO A 484 -21.94 -30.92 11.55
CA PRO A 484 -22.34 -29.51 11.47
C PRO A 484 -21.22 -28.57 11.94
N GLU A 485 -21.07 -27.43 11.27
CA GLU A 485 -20.09 -26.38 11.60
C GLU A 485 -18.61 -26.79 11.53
N SER A 486 -18.30 -28.01 11.08
CA SER A 486 -16.92 -28.51 11.02
C SER A 486 -16.20 -28.11 9.74
N ILE A 487 -14.96 -27.66 9.89
CA ILE A 487 -13.99 -27.52 8.79
C ILE A 487 -12.91 -28.61 8.82
N THR A 488 -12.89 -29.51 9.82
CA THR A 488 -11.81 -30.52 9.97
C THR A 488 -12.27 -31.93 9.60
N SER A 489 -13.56 -32.13 9.32
CA SER A 489 -14.12 -33.44 8.97
C SER A 489 -14.99 -33.31 7.72
N PHE A 490 -14.50 -33.82 6.60
CA PHE A 490 -15.19 -33.83 5.31
C PHE A 490 -15.39 -35.26 4.80
N GLY A 491 -16.46 -35.46 4.04
CA GLY A 491 -16.67 -36.66 3.24
C GLY A 491 -15.78 -36.68 1.99
N GLU A 492 -15.97 -37.67 1.13
CA GLU A 492 -15.21 -37.78 -0.11
C GLU A 492 -15.47 -36.60 -1.06
N VAL A 493 -14.41 -36.15 -1.74
CA VAL A 493 -14.50 -35.10 -2.75
C VAL A 493 -15.33 -35.57 -3.93
N LYS A 494 -16.49 -34.95 -4.14
CA LYS A 494 -17.37 -35.27 -5.24
C LYS A 494 -17.02 -34.45 -6.48
N LYS A 495 -16.75 -35.16 -7.59
CA LYS A 495 -16.47 -34.57 -8.91
C LYS A 495 -17.76 -34.42 -9.71
N LEU A 496 -18.12 -33.19 -10.04
CA LEU A 496 -19.33 -32.83 -10.77
C LEU A 496 -18.99 -32.49 -12.23
N TYR A 497 -19.26 -33.43 -13.14
CA TYR A 497 -19.09 -33.24 -14.59
C TYR A 497 -20.39 -32.71 -15.21
N LEU A 498 -20.67 -31.42 -14.99
CA LEU A 498 -21.96 -30.83 -15.33
C LEU A 498 -22.04 -30.25 -16.75
N ASN A 499 -20.91 -29.88 -17.36
CA ASN A 499 -20.85 -29.38 -18.74
C ASN A 499 -21.02 -30.53 -19.77
N ASP A 500 -21.68 -30.26 -20.91
CA ASP A 500 -21.68 -31.19 -22.06
C ASP A 500 -20.24 -31.33 -22.61
N LYS A 501 -19.82 -32.58 -22.84
CA LYS A 501 -18.50 -32.94 -23.39
C LYS A 501 -18.20 -32.28 -24.74
N LYS A 502 -19.21 -31.81 -25.49
CA LYS A 502 -19.04 -31.18 -26.81
C LYS A 502 -18.79 -29.67 -26.79
N GLU A 503 -19.12 -28.95 -25.71
CA GLU A 503 -19.12 -27.46 -25.67
C GLU A 503 -18.03 -26.82 -24.80
N GLY A 504 -16.96 -27.57 -24.50
CA GLY A 504 -15.89 -27.15 -23.61
C GLY A 504 -16.23 -27.38 -22.14
N SER A 505 -15.21 -27.52 -21.30
CA SER A 505 -15.34 -28.13 -19.98
C SER A 505 -14.75 -27.33 -18.83
N ASN A 506 -14.28 -26.10 -19.07
CA ASN A 506 -13.80 -25.24 -18.00
C ASN A 506 -14.99 -24.77 -17.13
N HIS A 507 -14.74 -24.59 -15.84
CA HIS A 507 -15.69 -24.03 -14.91
C HIS A 507 -15.05 -22.79 -14.27
N CYS A 508 -15.80 -21.72 -14.06
CA CYS A 508 -15.34 -20.57 -13.29
C CYS A 508 -16.49 -20.00 -12.46
N TYR A 509 -16.17 -19.45 -11.30
CA TYR A 509 -17.09 -18.63 -10.50
C TYR A 509 -18.30 -19.39 -9.98
N THR A 510 -18.07 -20.34 -9.09
CA THR A 510 -19.17 -21.05 -8.43
C THR A 510 -20.05 -20.06 -7.68
N ASN A 511 -21.37 -20.23 -7.78
CA ASN A 511 -22.35 -19.50 -6.98
C ASN A 511 -23.47 -20.47 -6.60
N VAL A 512 -23.71 -20.65 -5.30
CA VAL A 512 -24.69 -21.61 -4.78
C VAL A 512 -25.85 -20.89 -4.08
N VAL A 513 -27.07 -21.31 -4.40
CA VAL A 513 -28.33 -20.79 -3.85
C VAL A 513 -29.26 -21.96 -3.54
N SER A 514 -30.03 -21.88 -2.47
CA SER A 514 -31.14 -22.80 -2.18
C SER A 514 -32.44 -22.01 -2.07
N LEU A 515 -33.56 -22.55 -2.55
CA LEU A 515 -34.86 -21.90 -2.46
C LEU A 515 -35.83 -22.73 -1.61
N SER A 516 -36.21 -22.20 -0.45
CA SER A 516 -37.17 -22.86 0.44
C SER A 516 -38.56 -23.02 -0.17
N ALA A 517 -38.97 -22.11 -1.05
CA ALA A 517 -40.24 -22.22 -1.78
C ALA A 517 -40.27 -23.38 -2.80
N GLU A 518 -39.11 -23.94 -3.17
CA GLU A 518 -38.97 -25.09 -4.08
C GLU A 518 -38.46 -26.33 -3.35
N ALA A 519 -38.98 -26.58 -2.13
CA ALA A 519 -38.60 -27.72 -1.31
C ALA A 519 -37.08 -27.81 -1.06
N ASN A 520 -36.44 -26.66 -0.82
CA ASN A 520 -34.99 -26.53 -0.63
C ASN A 520 -34.16 -27.01 -1.83
N ARG A 521 -34.70 -26.91 -3.06
CA ARG A 521 -33.93 -27.13 -4.29
C ARG A 521 -32.69 -26.24 -4.29
N GLN A 522 -31.54 -26.87 -4.49
CA GLN A 522 -30.26 -26.19 -4.62
C GLN A 522 -29.96 -25.91 -6.09
N TYR A 523 -29.45 -24.72 -6.36
CA TYR A 523 -28.97 -24.28 -7.66
C TYR A 523 -27.49 -23.94 -7.55
N LEU A 524 -26.71 -24.48 -8.49
CA LEU A 524 -25.31 -24.13 -8.68
C LEU A 524 -25.16 -23.40 -10.01
N PHE A 525 -24.58 -22.21 -9.98
CA PHE A 525 -24.32 -21.37 -11.15
C PHE A 525 -22.81 -21.23 -11.35
N TRP A 526 -22.38 -21.22 -12.61
CA TRP A 526 -20.99 -20.99 -13.00
C TRP A 526 -20.91 -20.45 -14.42
N ARG A 527 -19.73 -20.00 -14.84
CA ARG A 527 -19.39 -19.81 -16.25
C ARG A 527 -18.77 -21.09 -16.79
N GLY A 528 -19.41 -21.73 -17.77
CA GLY A 528 -19.00 -23.05 -18.25
C GLY A 528 -19.20 -23.27 -19.74
N MET A 529 -20.30 -23.94 -20.11
CA MET A 529 -20.63 -24.33 -21.49
C MET A 529 -20.55 -23.13 -22.45
N ASP A 530 -19.72 -23.23 -23.50
CA ASP A 530 -19.40 -22.13 -24.44
C ASP A 530 -18.99 -20.81 -23.73
N ASN A 531 -18.35 -20.88 -22.56
CA ASN A 531 -18.05 -19.74 -21.69
C ASN A 531 -19.28 -18.88 -21.32
N LYS A 532 -20.46 -19.50 -21.23
CA LYS A 532 -21.72 -18.83 -20.88
C LYS A 532 -22.13 -19.11 -19.44
N PRO A 533 -22.94 -18.21 -18.84
CA PRO A 533 -23.66 -18.47 -17.61
C PRO A 533 -24.47 -19.77 -17.75
N THR A 534 -24.12 -20.73 -16.91
CA THR A 534 -24.64 -22.09 -16.89
C THR A 534 -25.11 -22.41 -15.47
N PHE A 535 -26.13 -23.25 -15.34
CA PHE A 535 -26.57 -23.73 -14.05
C PHE A 535 -26.91 -25.22 -14.08
N SER A 536 -27.00 -25.80 -12.89
CA SER A 536 -27.54 -27.12 -12.60
C SER A 536 -28.29 -27.04 -11.27
N TYR A 537 -29.21 -27.97 -11.01
CA TYR A 537 -29.93 -28.03 -9.75
C TYR A 537 -29.89 -29.43 -9.14
N SER A 538 -30.13 -29.48 -7.83
CA SER A 538 -30.21 -30.68 -7.01
C SER A 538 -31.45 -30.63 -6.11
N ASP A 539 -32.18 -31.74 -6.06
CA ASP A 539 -33.38 -31.93 -5.24
C ASP A 539 -33.13 -32.79 -3.99
N ASP A 540 -31.88 -33.22 -3.76
CA ASP A 540 -31.45 -34.12 -2.69
C ASP A 540 -30.24 -33.56 -1.91
N GLY A 541 -30.12 -32.24 -1.84
CA GLY A 541 -29.09 -31.56 -1.06
C GLY A 541 -27.67 -31.71 -1.62
N GLY A 542 -27.54 -31.96 -2.93
CA GLY A 542 -26.27 -32.04 -3.66
C GLY A 542 -25.79 -33.47 -3.95
N ASP A 543 -26.60 -34.49 -3.66
CA ASP A 543 -26.29 -35.91 -3.86
C ASP A 543 -26.48 -36.37 -5.31
N THR A 544 -27.35 -35.72 -6.06
CA THR A 544 -27.46 -35.81 -7.51
C THR A 544 -27.68 -34.42 -8.11
N TRP A 545 -27.26 -34.25 -9.37
CA TRP A 545 -27.33 -32.97 -10.07
C TRP A 545 -27.91 -33.18 -11.46
N SER A 546 -28.73 -32.22 -11.91
CA SER A 546 -29.20 -32.16 -13.28
C SER A 546 -28.02 -31.94 -14.24
N ALA A 547 -28.21 -32.25 -15.53
CA ALA A 547 -27.28 -31.80 -16.56
C ALA A 547 -27.17 -30.26 -16.55
N GLY A 548 -25.99 -29.73 -16.88
CA GLY A 548 -25.77 -28.30 -17.00
C GLY A 548 -26.59 -27.70 -18.15
N GLN A 549 -27.15 -26.52 -17.94
CA GLN A 549 -27.94 -25.79 -18.93
C GLN A 549 -27.49 -24.33 -18.99
N ILE A 550 -27.25 -23.83 -20.21
CA ILE A 550 -27.01 -22.40 -20.43
C ILE A 550 -28.30 -21.62 -20.16
N TYR A 551 -28.27 -20.65 -19.25
CA TYR A 551 -29.46 -19.83 -18.94
C TYR A 551 -29.43 -18.44 -19.59
N PHE A 552 -28.28 -17.94 -20.01
CA PHE A 552 -28.17 -16.65 -20.69
C PHE A 552 -27.14 -16.68 -21.82
N LYS A 553 -27.54 -16.15 -22.99
CA LYS A 553 -26.66 -15.96 -24.15
C LYS A 553 -26.84 -14.59 -24.78
N THR A 554 -25.77 -14.08 -25.37
CA THR A 554 -25.79 -12.83 -26.13
C THR A 554 -25.48 -13.14 -27.58
N ARG A 555 -24.32 -12.74 -28.09
CA ARG A 555 -23.85 -13.04 -29.43
C ARG A 555 -22.85 -14.21 -29.41
N PRO A 556 -22.60 -14.87 -30.56
CA PRO A 556 -21.62 -15.94 -30.65
C PRO A 556 -20.25 -15.50 -30.11
N LYS A 557 -19.57 -16.41 -29.39
CA LYS A 557 -18.24 -16.21 -28.77
C LYS A 557 -18.13 -15.13 -27.67
N ALA A 558 -19.21 -14.41 -27.35
CA ALA A 558 -19.20 -13.50 -26.21
C ALA A 558 -19.06 -14.27 -24.88
N ARG A 559 -18.42 -13.63 -23.90
CA ARG A 559 -18.17 -14.17 -22.55
C ARG A 559 -18.83 -13.26 -21.51
N PRO A 560 -20.17 -13.31 -21.36
CA PRO A 560 -20.86 -12.47 -20.40
C PRO A 560 -20.53 -12.90 -18.97
N TYR A 561 -20.39 -11.92 -18.08
CA TYR A 561 -20.18 -12.12 -16.65
C TYR A 561 -21.50 -12.02 -15.90
N THR A 562 -21.66 -12.79 -14.83
CA THR A 562 -22.89 -12.83 -14.05
C THR A 562 -22.61 -12.65 -12.56
N LYS A 563 -23.54 -12.00 -11.85
CA LYS A 563 -23.63 -12.02 -10.39
C LYS A 563 -25.01 -12.56 -10.02
N VAL A 564 -25.01 -13.39 -8.99
CA VAL A 564 -26.20 -14.11 -8.50
C VAL A 564 -26.46 -13.70 -7.06
N TYR A 565 -27.72 -13.45 -6.71
CA TYR A 565 -28.13 -13.23 -5.32
C TYR A 565 -29.52 -13.81 -5.05
N SER A 566 -29.71 -14.34 -3.85
CA SER A 566 -31.00 -14.77 -3.33
C SER A 566 -31.00 -14.67 -1.81
N LYS A 567 -32.16 -14.36 -1.22
CA LYS A 567 -32.42 -14.45 0.22
C LYS A 567 -32.69 -15.89 0.68
N GLY A 568 -32.84 -16.83 -0.25
CA GLY A 568 -33.12 -18.24 0.03
C GLY A 568 -34.61 -18.60 0.09
N ASP A 569 -35.48 -17.68 -0.32
CA ASP A 569 -36.93 -17.80 -0.29
C ASP A 569 -37.49 -18.37 -1.62
N ASP A 570 -37.93 -17.49 -2.52
CA ASP A 570 -38.63 -17.82 -3.75
C ASP A 570 -38.04 -17.15 -5.00
N LYS A 571 -36.99 -16.33 -4.84
CA LYS A 571 -36.37 -15.57 -5.93
C LYS A 571 -34.87 -15.78 -6.07
N ILE A 572 -34.40 -15.66 -7.31
CA ILE A 572 -32.97 -15.50 -7.63
C ILE A 572 -32.80 -14.31 -8.57
N HIS A 573 -31.99 -13.34 -8.16
CA HIS A 573 -31.67 -12.16 -8.95
C HIS A 573 -30.37 -12.37 -9.72
N PHE A 574 -30.37 -11.92 -10.97
CA PHE A 574 -29.18 -11.96 -11.82
C PHE A 574 -28.90 -10.60 -12.41
N THR A 575 -27.62 -10.25 -12.46
CA THR A 575 -27.13 -9.19 -13.35
C THR A 575 -26.07 -9.73 -14.29
N PHE A 576 -26.06 -9.22 -15.53
CA PHE A 576 -25.17 -9.66 -16.60
C PHE A 576 -24.46 -8.52 -17.29
N THR A 577 -23.33 -8.82 -17.91
CA THR A 577 -22.79 -8.04 -19.03
C THR A 577 -23.14 -8.68 -20.37
N ASP A 578 -23.00 -7.94 -21.47
CA ASP A 578 -23.13 -8.50 -22.82
C ASP A 578 -21.88 -9.27 -23.27
N GLY A 579 -20.72 -8.97 -22.69
CA GLY A 579 -19.46 -9.70 -22.88
C GLY A 579 -18.38 -9.32 -21.87
N HIS A 580 -17.12 -9.48 -22.27
CA HIS A 580 -15.96 -9.14 -21.44
C HIS A 580 -15.55 -7.68 -21.69
N PRO A 581 -15.46 -6.79 -20.69
CA PRO A 581 -15.24 -5.36 -20.92
C PRO A 581 -13.97 -5.03 -21.69
N ARG A 582 -12.89 -5.79 -21.50
CA ARG A 582 -11.69 -5.74 -22.36
C ARG A 582 -11.99 -5.85 -23.86
N ASN A 583 -12.88 -6.77 -24.24
CA ASN A 583 -13.22 -7.08 -25.63
C ASN A 583 -14.38 -6.21 -26.14
N GLU A 584 -15.24 -5.76 -25.23
CA GLU A 584 -16.47 -5.03 -25.53
C GLU A 584 -16.28 -3.51 -25.40
N PRO A 585 -16.28 -2.75 -26.51
CA PRO A 585 -16.10 -1.30 -26.43
C PRO A 585 -17.28 -0.58 -25.74
N LEU A 586 -18.47 -1.19 -25.75
CA LEU A 586 -19.72 -0.63 -25.22
C LEU A 586 -20.45 -1.59 -24.26
N ASN A 587 -19.69 -2.35 -23.46
CA ASN A 587 -20.23 -3.29 -22.48
C ASN A 587 -21.29 -2.63 -21.58
N SER A 588 -22.43 -3.29 -21.40
CA SER A 588 -23.66 -2.82 -20.75
C SER A 588 -24.02 -3.71 -19.57
N ILE A 589 -24.96 -3.26 -18.73
CA ILE A 589 -25.44 -3.99 -17.53
C ILE A 589 -26.91 -4.34 -17.70
N TYR A 590 -27.25 -5.61 -17.47
CA TYR A 590 -28.59 -6.15 -17.61
C TYR A 590 -29.10 -6.79 -16.31
N TYR A 591 -30.41 -7.00 -16.21
CA TYR A 591 -31.06 -7.61 -15.05
C TYR A 591 -32.20 -8.56 -15.43
N VAL A 592 -32.35 -9.65 -14.67
CA VAL A 592 -33.56 -10.49 -14.63
C VAL A 592 -33.72 -11.15 -13.26
N CYS A 593 -34.94 -11.54 -12.91
CA CYS A 593 -35.24 -12.31 -11.71
C CYS A 593 -35.87 -13.65 -12.08
N TYR A 594 -35.41 -14.75 -11.49
CA TYR A 594 -36.11 -16.03 -11.50
C TYR A 594 -37.05 -16.11 -10.29
N LYS A 595 -38.26 -16.63 -10.51
CA LYS A 595 -39.24 -16.95 -9.48
C LYS A 595 -40.21 -18.03 -9.97
N ASN A 596 -40.38 -19.11 -9.20
CA ASN A 596 -41.38 -20.15 -9.44
C ASN A 596 -41.39 -20.67 -10.90
N GLY A 597 -40.24 -21.13 -11.40
CA GLY A 597 -40.11 -21.72 -12.74
C GLY A 597 -40.07 -20.73 -13.92
N ALA A 598 -40.11 -19.41 -13.68
CA ALA A 598 -40.11 -18.39 -14.73
C ALA A 598 -39.21 -17.19 -14.42
N PHE A 599 -38.86 -16.45 -15.48
CA PHE A 599 -38.05 -15.24 -15.43
C PHE A 599 -38.90 -13.98 -15.61
N TYR A 600 -38.54 -12.93 -14.88
CA TYR A 600 -39.26 -11.67 -14.79
C TYR A 600 -38.31 -10.47 -14.89
N LYS A 601 -38.79 -9.39 -15.50
CA LYS A 601 -38.16 -8.06 -15.44
C LYS A 601 -38.40 -7.40 -14.07
N ALA A 602 -37.70 -6.30 -13.81
CA ALA A 602 -37.81 -5.58 -12.54
C ALA A 602 -39.21 -5.01 -12.28
N ASP A 603 -39.99 -4.76 -13.34
CA ASP A 603 -41.39 -4.31 -13.24
C ASP A 603 -42.40 -5.44 -13.02
N GLY A 604 -41.93 -6.69 -12.89
CA GLY A 604 -42.77 -7.87 -12.71
C GLY A 604 -43.27 -8.50 -14.02
N THR A 605 -42.87 -8.00 -15.19
CA THR A 605 -43.23 -8.60 -16.48
C THR A 605 -42.57 -9.96 -16.64
N LYS A 606 -43.37 -11.02 -16.76
CA LYS A 606 -42.88 -12.38 -17.11
C LYS A 606 -42.31 -12.38 -18.52
N THR A 607 -41.09 -12.89 -18.70
CA THR A 607 -40.40 -12.92 -20.00
C THR A 607 -40.31 -14.33 -20.58
N LYS A 608 -39.88 -15.32 -19.80
CA LYS A 608 -39.60 -16.67 -20.29
C LYS A 608 -39.73 -17.72 -19.18
N GLU A 609 -40.09 -18.96 -19.49
CA GLU A 609 -40.05 -20.07 -18.54
C GLU A 609 -38.70 -20.79 -18.55
N ILE A 610 -38.33 -21.44 -17.45
CA ILE A 610 -37.03 -22.14 -17.32
C ILE A 610 -36.85 -23.24 -18.38
N LYS A 611 -37.95 -23.87 -18.80
CA LYS A 611 -37.96 -24.89 -19.86
C LYS A 611 -37.64 -24.33 -21.26
N ASP A 612 -37.80 -23.02 -21.46
CA ASP A 612 -37.65 -22.34 -22.75
C ASP A 612 -36.29 -21.60 -22.87
N LEU A 613 -35.38 -21.82 -21.92
CA LEU A 613 -34.02 -21.27 -21.92
C LEU A 613 -33.23 -21.66 -23.18
N PRO A 614 -32.23 -20.86 -23.60
CA PRO A 614 -31.61 -19.73 -22.89
C PRO A 614 -32.32 -18.38 -23.05
N LEU A 615 -32.12 -17.47 -22.07
CA LEU A 615 -32.45 -16.05 -22.16
C LEU A 615 -31.53 -15.33 -23.17
N THR A 616 -32.05 -14.25 -23.74
CA THR A 616 -31.36 -13.35 -24.67
C THR A 616 -31.51 -11.90 -24.19
N LEU A 617 -30.84 -10.95 -24.87
CA LEU A 617 -30.94 -9.52 -24.55
C LEU A 617 -32.37 -8.95 -24.63
N ASN A 618 -33.30 -9.61 -25.33
CA ASN A 618 -34.71 -9.20 -25.40
C ASN A 618 -35.51 -9.61 -24.15
N ASP A 619 -35.01 -10.60 -23.39
CA ASP A 619 -35.70 -11.20 -22.26
C ASP A 619 -35.34 -10.56 -20.91
N VAL A 620 -34.47 -9.55 -20.92
CA VAL A 620 -33.86 -8.93 -19.72
C VAL A 620 -34.03 -7.41 -19.74
N ASP A 621 -33.88 -6.76 -18.58
CA ASP A 621 -33.86 -5.30 -18.48
C ASP A 621 -32.48 -4.72 -18.81
N ILE A 622 -32.47 -3.52 -19.40
CA ILE A 622 -31.25 -2.72 -19.55
C ILE A 622 -31.12 -1.80 -18.34
N VAL A 623 -30.20 -2.12 -17.44
CA VAL A 623 -29.89 -1.31 -16.25
C VAL A 623 -29.01 -0.13 -16.65
N TYR A 624 -27.95 -0.40 -17.41
CA TYR A 624 -27.02 0.58 -17.94
C TYR A 624 -26.67 0.25 -19.39
N GLN A 625 -26.83 1.23 -20.28
CA GLN A 625 -26.46 1.12 -21.68
C GLN A 625 -25.11 1.82 -21.89
N GLY A 626 -24.08 1.03 -22.18
CA GLY A 626 -22.77 1.56 -22.55
C GLY A 626 -22.83 2.37 -23.84
N ASN A 627 -22.12 3.50 -23.87
CA ASN A 627 -22.02 4.37 -25.05
C ASN A 627 -20.69 5.15 -25.04
N LYS A 628 -20.37 5.83 -26.16
CA LYS A 628 -19.09 6.55 -26.33
C LYS A 628 -18.90 7.73 -25.36
N GLU A 629 -19.98 8.28 -24.80
CA GLU A 629 -19.92 9.45 -23.91
C GLU A 629 -19.71 9.03 -22.45
N THR A 630 -20.44 8.01 -22.00
CA THR A 630 -20.46 7.59 -20.60
C THR A 630 -19.57 6.38 -20.30
N GLY A 631 -19.11 5.68 -21.35
CA GLY A 631 -18.21 4.54 -21.26
C GLY A 631 -18.90 3.18 -21.33
N LYS A 632 -18.08 2.13 -21.19
CA LYS A 632 -18.54 0.74 -20.95
C LYS A 632 -18.66 0.49 -19.45
N ALA A 633 -19.27 -0.62 -19.03
CA ALA A 633 -19.45 -0.98 -17.63
C ALA A 633 -19.15 -2.45 -17.32
N TRP A 634 -19.00 -2.77 -16.04
CA TRP A 634 -18.87 -4.13 -15.53
C TRP A 634 -19.66 -4.29 -14.22
N ASN A 635 -20.45 -5.35 -14.11
CA ASN A 635 -21.21 -5.69 -12.92
C ASN A 635 -20.28 -6.10 -11.78
N TRP A 636 -20.61 -5.66 -10.56
CA TRP A 636 -19.80 -5.95 -9.38
C TRP A 636 -20.58 -6.73 -8.33
N ASP A 637 -21.78 -6.25 -7.98
CA ASP A 637 -22.57 -6.87 -6.92
C ASP A 637 -24.08 -6.65 -7.11
N ILE A 638 -24.90 -7.52 -6.52
CA ILE A 638 -26.37 -7.47 -6.58
C ILE A 638 -26.99 -7.88 -5.24
N ALA A 639 -28.07 -7.23 -4.85
CA ALA A 639 -28.84 -7.52 -3.64
C ALA A 639 -30.35 -7.25 -3.89
N GLU A 640 -31.18 -7.56 -2.90
CA GLU A 640 -32.60 -7.22 -2.88
C GLU A 640 -32.91 -6.34 -1.66
N ASP A 641 -33.61 -5.22 -1.87
CA ASP A 641 -34.03 -4.35 -0.78
C ASP A 641 -35.15 -4.99 0.07
N LYS A 642 -35.59 -4.25 1.09
CA LYS A 642 -36.67 -4.70 2.00
C LYS A 642 -38.02 -4.88 1.31
N ASP A 643 -38.24 -4.22 0.17
CA ASP A 643 -39.51 -4.22 -0.58
C ASP A 643 -39.48 -5.25 -1.72
N GLY A 644 -38.40 -6.02 -1.84
CA GLY A 644 -38.27 -7.05 -2.85
C GLY A 644 -37.68 -6.58 -4.18
N ASN A 645 -37.15 -5.35 -4.24
CA ASN A 645 -36.61 -4.76 -5.47
C ASN A 645 -35.09 -4.96 -5.57
N PRO A 646 -34.58 -5.19 -6.79
CA PRO A 646 -33.14 -5.38 -6.99
C PRO A 646 -32.34 -4.08 -6.84
N ILE A 647 -31.15 -4.22 -6.28
CA ILE A 647 -30.11 -3.19 -6.20
C ILE A 647 -28.85 -3.73 -6.86
N ILE A 648 -28.27 -2.97 -7.78
CA ILE A 648 -27.09 -3.39 -8.55
C ILE A 648 -25.97 -2.39 -8.38
N ALA A 649 -24.81 -2.88 -7.96
CA ALA A 649 -23.56 -2.12 -7.90
C ALA A 649 -22.69 -2.50 -9.09
N PHE A 650 -22.16 -1.49 -9.79
CA PHE A 650 -21.36 -1.70 -11.00
C PHE A 650 -20.31 -0.60 -11.15
N ALA A 651 -19.25 -0.89 -11.91
CA ALA A 651 -18.25 0.10 -12.31
C ALA A 651 -18.47 0.50 -13.77
N ARG A 652 -18.30 1.79 -14.09
CA ARG A 652 -18.24 2.29 -15.47
C ARG A 652 -16.91 2.93 -15.78
N PHE A 653 -16.56 2.92 -17.07
CA PHE A 653 -15.24 3.27 -17.59
C PHE A 653 -15.41 4.23 -18.77
N PRO A 654 -15.55 5.55 -18.53
CA PRO A 654 -15.55 6.56 -19.60
C PRO A 654 -14.29 6.44 -20.48
N VAL A 655 -13.16 6.19 -19.81
CA VAL A 655 -11.91 5.68 -20.37
C VAL A 655 -11.42 4.58 -19.45
N ASN A 656 -10.62 3.64 -19.94
CA ASN A 656 -10.22 2.48 -19.15
C ASN A 656 -9.49 2.86 -17.84
N THR A 657 -8.79 4.00 -17.79
CA THR A 657 -8.04 4.43 -16.61
C THR A 657 -8.84 5.26 -15.60
N ASP A 658 -10.14 5.49 -15.84
CA ASP A 658 -11.01 6.25 -14.94
C ASP A 658 -12.19 5.36 -14.54
N HIS A 659 -12.13 4.85 -13.32
CA HIS A 659 -13.13 3.93 -12.79
C HIS A 659 -14.12 4.72 -11.94
N ILE A 660 -15.40 4.59 -12.28
CA ILE A 660 -16.50 5.26 -11.56
C ILE A 660 -17.41 4.19 -11.01
N TYR A 661 -17.61 4.22 -9.70
CA TYR A 661 -18.53 3.36 -8.99
C TYR A 661 -19.94 3.90 -9.09
N CYS A 662 -20.89 3.02 -9.41
CA CYS A 662 -22.29 3.35 -9.65
C CYS A 662 -23.20 2.41 -8.86
N LEU A 663 -24.38 2.93 -8.48
CA LEU A 663 -25.49 2.16 -7.93
C LEU A 663 -26.71 2.34 -8.82
N ALA A 664 -27.42 1.25 -9.10
CA ALA A 664 -28.72 1.26 -9.76
C ALA A 664 -29.79 0.67 -8.85
N ARG A 665 -30.94 1.35 -8.77
CA ARG A 665 -32.14 0.93 -8.03
C ARG A 665 -33.38 1.08 -8.91
N VAL A 666 -34.40 0.30 -8.62
CA VAL A 666 -35.72 0.45 -9.24
C VAL A 666 -36.49 1.55 -8.52
N GLU A 667 -36.97 2.55 -9.26
CA GLU A 667 -37.88 3.58 -8.75
C GLU A 667 -39.13 3.68 -9.65
N LYS A 668 -40.09 4.52 -9.27
CA LYS A 668 -41.27 4.81 -10.10
C LYS A 668 -40.82 5.36 -11.45
N GLY A 669 -41.01 4.58 -12.53
CA GLY A 669 -40.58 4.92 -13.89
C GLY A 669 -39.37 4.14 -14.41
N GLY A 670 -38.82 3.19 -13.63
CA GLY A 670 -37.80 2.25 -14.08
C GLY A 670 -36.47 2.37 -13.32
N TRP A 671 -35.39 1.91 -13.96
CA TRP A 671 -34.05 1.93 -13.37
C TRP A 671 -33.49 3.34 -13.22
N LYS A 672 -33.13 3.72 -12.00
CA LYS A 672 -32.41 4.96 -11.70
C LYS A 672 -30.98 4.66 -11.29
N LYS A 673 -30.06 5.40 -11.89
CA LYS A 673 -28.62 5.26 -11.69
C LYS A 673 -28.05 6.46 -10.95
N CYS A 674 -27.08 6.19 -10.09
CA CYS A 674 -26.33 7.20 -9.35
C CYS A 674 -24.83 6.91 -9.49
N ASP A 675 -24.06 7.87 -9.97
CA ASP A 675 -22.59 7.83 -9.89
C ASP A 675 -22.18 8.16 -8.45
N LEU A 676 -21.60 7.19 -7.76
CA LEU A 676 -21.20 7.33 -6.36
C LEU A 676 -19.90 8.13 -6.25
N VAL A 677 -18.83 7.61 -6.85
CA VAL A 677 -17.47 8.13 -6.67
C VAL A 677 -16.53 7.68 -7.77
N HIS A 678 -15.53 8.50 -8.08
CA HIS A 678 -14.36 8.06 -8.83
C HIS A 678 -13.45 7.24 -7.92
N SER A 679 -13.36 5.94 -8.18
CA SER A 679 -12.64 5.01 -7.32
C SER A 679 -11.15 4.93 -7.61
N GLY A 680 -10.70 5.47 -8.74
CA GLY A 680 -9.29 5.46 -9.14
C GLY A 680 -9.11 4.78 -10.49
N LYS A 681 -8.06 3.96 -10.58
CA LYS A 681 -7.69 3.17 -11.77
C LYS A 681 -7.85 1.67 -11.48
N TRP A 682 -7.27 0.83 -12.32
CA TRP A 682 -7.33 -0.61 -12.12
C TRP A 682 -6.39 -1.12 -11.01
N PHE A 683 -6.73 -2.31 -10.51
CA PHE A 683 -5.95 -3.20 -9.65
C PHE A 683 -5.93 -4.58 -10.32
N PRO A 684 -4.82 -5.34 -10.33
CA PRO A 684 -3.49 -5.03 -9.80
C PRO A 684 -2.72 -3.98 -10.57
N GLN A 685 -1.66 -3.40 -9.97
CA GLN A 685 -0.76 -2.51 -10.70
C GLN A 685 0.22 -3.32 -11.55
N THR A 686 0.13 -3.18 -12.88
CA THR A 686 1.06 -3.80 -13.81
C THR A 686 2.49 -3.37 -13.54
N VAL A 687 3.43 -4.30 -13.66
CA VAL A 687 4.87 -3.98 -13.58
C VAL A 687 5.24 -2.92 -14.63
N THR A 688 6.05 -1.93 -14.23
CA THR A 688 6.52 -0.86 -15.10
C THR A 688 7.08 -1.43 -16.42
N GLY A 689 6.65 -0.87 -17.55
CA GLY A 689 7.06 -1.30 -18.89
C GLY A 689 6.30 -2.50 -19.45
N ARG A 690 5.45 -3.18 -18.66
CA ARG A 690 4.53 -4.21 -19.16
C ARG A 690 3.17 -3.59 -19.52
N LYS A 691 2.51 -4.19 -20.51
CA LYS A 691 1.15 -3.80 -20.94
C LYS A 691 0.12 -4.35 -19.97
N GLU A 692 -0.78 -3.50 -19.49
CA GLU A 692 -1.98 -3.96 -18.78
C GLU A 692 -2.97 -4.54 -19.78
N TYR A 693 -3.46 -5.75 -19.50
CA TYR A 693 -4.49 -6.41 -20.31
C TYR A 693 -5.88 -6.27 -19.69
N GLU A 694 -5.97 -6.04 -18.39
CA GLU A 694 -7.21 -5.98 -17.61
C GLU A 694 -7.38 -4.63 -16.89
N ASP A 695 -7.22 -3.55 -17.65
CA ASP A 695 -7.33 -2.16 -17.17
C ASP A 695 -8.76 -1.75 -16.72
N ASN A 696 -9.70 -2.69 -16.67
CA ASN A 696 -11.05 -2.50 -16.17
C ASN A 696 -11.32 -3.22 -14.83
N TYR A 697 -10.34 -3.88 -14.21
CA TYR A 697 -10.47 -4.45 -12.87
C TYR A 697 -10.37 -3.35 -11.81
N SER A 698 -11.46 -2.96 -11.17
CA SER A 698 -11.43 -1.94 -10.11
C SER A 698 -10.97 -2.50 -8.75
N GLY A 699 -10.70 -1.61 -7.79
CA GLY A 699 -10.46 -2.00 -6.39
C GLY A 699 -11.67 -2.71 -5.76
N GLY A 700 -12.88 -2.41 -6.19
CA GLY A 700 -14.12 -3.12 -5.87
C GLY A 700 -15.08 -2.46 -4.88
N MET A 701 -16.28 -3.05 -4.80
CA MET A 701 -17.41 -2.61 -4.00
C MET A 701 -18.23 -3.80 -3.50
N SER A 702 -18.95 -3.66 -2.40
CA SER A 702 -19.90 -4.67 -1.93
C SER A 702 -21.12 -4.00 -1.31
N ILE A 703 -22.30 -4.53 -1.65
CA ILE A 703 -23.56 -4.18 -1.00
C ILE A 703 -23.71 -5.08 0.22
N ASP A 704 -23.96 -4.48 1.38
CA ASP A 704 -24.37 -5.22 2.57
C ASP A 704 -25.73 -5.87 2.33
N LYS A 705 -25.77 -7.20 2.40
CA LYS A 705 -26.95 -8.01 2.08
C LYS A 705 -28.02 -7.95 3.15
N GLU A 706 -27.62 -7.63 4.38
CA GLU A 706 -28.53 -7.52 5.53
C GLU A 706 -29.03 -6.08 5.68
N ASN A 707 -28.27 -5.09 5.19
CA ASN A 707 -28.68 -3.70 5.10
C ASN A 707 -28.24 -3.03 3.79
N THR A 708 -29.10 -3.10 2.76
CA THR A 708 -28.79 -2.57 1.42
C THR A 708 -28.68 -1.04 1.29
N ASP A 709 -28.81 -0.29 2.38
CA ASP A 709 -28.47 1.14 2.44
C ASP A 709 -26.97 1.36 2.76
N ILE A 710 -26.22 0.28 3.02
CA ILE A 710 -24.79 0.27 3.30
C ILE A 710 -24.01 -0.33 2.11
N LEU A 711 -22.95 0.38 1.71
CA LEU A 711 -21.96 -0.08 0.75
C LEU A 711 -20.56 -0.04 1.37
N TYR A 712 -19.72 -1.01 1.01
CA TYR A 712 -18.30 -1.01 1.31
C TYR A 712 -17.52 -0.81 0.01
N LEU A 713 -16.71 0.24 -0.08
CA LEU A 713 -16.03 0.66 -1.31
C LEU A 713 -14.51 0.66 -1.10
N SER A 714 -13.77 0.14 -2.08
CA SER A 714 -12.31 0.30 -2.18
C SER A 714 -12.00 1.46 -3.14
N ILE A 715 -11.41 2.53 -2.60
CA ILE A 715 -11.19 3.81 -3.30
C ILE A 715 -9.72 4.22 -3.18
N ASN A 716 -9.10 4.60 -4.30
CA ASN A 716 -7.72 5.09 -4.30
C ASN A 716 -7.63 6.49 -3.65
N ARG A 717 -6.95 6.56 -2.51
CA ARG A 717 -6.63 7.76 -1.74
C ARG A 717 -5.11 7.89 -1.62
N ASP A 718 -4.56 9.05 -1.98
CA ASP A 718 -3.13 9.37 -1.81
C ASP A 718 -2.17 8.25 -2.29
N SER A 719 -2.50 7.62 -3.41
CA SER A 719 -1.82 6.52 -4.13
C SER A 719 -2.15 5.07 -3.73
N VAL A 720 -2.91 4.84 -2.65
CA VAL A 720 -3.24 3.51 -2.13
C VAL A 720 -4.76 3.31 -2.13
N PHE A 721 -5.25 2.11 -2.43
CA PHE A 721 -6.66 1.77 -2.23
C PHE A 721 -7.00 1.63 -0.74
N GLU A 722 -8.02 2.34 -0.28
CA GLU A 722 -8.54 2.33 1.09
C GLU A 722 -10.01 1.90 1.12
N ILE A 723 -10.45 1.30 2.23
CA ILE A 723 -11.82 0.85 2.43
C ILE A 723 -12.64 1.92 3.13
N GLU A 724 -13.79 2.25 2.56
CA GLU A 724 -14.78 3.18 3.12
C GLU A 724 -16.14 2.51 3.26
N LYS A 725 -16.84 2.78 4.37
CA LYS A 725 -18.25 2.46 4.59
C LYS A 725 -19.09 3.67 4.16
N TRP A 726 -20.04 3.41 3.27
CA TRP A 726 -20.96 4.40 2.71
C TRP A 726 -22.37 4.05 3.14
N THR A 727 -23.03 4.94 3.87
CA THR A 727 -24.40 4.76 4.34
C THR A 727 -25.29 5.81 3.70
N MET A 728 -26.35 5.36 3.03
CA MET A 728 -27.29 6.27 2.37
C MET A 728 -28.08 7.07 3.42
N ASN A 729 -28.17 8.39 3.25
CA ASN A 729 -28.95 9.25 4.14
C ASN A 729 -30.44 9.26 3.76
N LYS A 730 -31.29 9.71 4.70
CA LYS A 730 -32.72 9.98 4.46
C LYS A 730 -32.97 11.00 3.34
N THR A 731 -32.01 11.87 3.04
CA THR A 731 -32.09 12.79 1.90
C THR A 731 -31.65 12.06 0.62
N PRO A 732 -32.55 11.92 -0.38
CA PRO A 732 -32.25 11.19 -1.61
C PRO A 732 -30.98 11.69 -2.31
N GLY A 733 -30.09 10.78 -2.70
CA GLY A 733 -28.86 11.09 -3.44
C GLY A 733 -27.70 11.60 -2.59
N SER A 734 -27.76 11.43 -1.25
CA SER A 734 -26.65 11.78 -0.37
C SER A 734 -26.18 10.64 0.52
N TRP A 735 -24.88 10.62 0.82
CA TRP A 735 -24.19 9.53 1.51
C TRP A 735 -23.39 10.04 2.70
N LYS A 736 -23.51 9.38 3.84
CA LYS A 736 -22.58 9.45 4.96
C LYS A 736 -21.40 8.52 4.65
N VAL A 737 -20.18 9.04 4.75
CA VAL A 737 -18.97 8.30 4.41
C VAL A 737 -18.06 8.21 5.63
N GLU A 738 -17.69 6.98 5.99
CA GLU A 738 -16.82 6.64 7.11
C GLU A 738 -15.62 5.86 6.59
N ALA A 739 -14.42 6.38 6.78
CA ALA A 739 -13.21 5.60 6.49
C ALA A 739 -13.11 4.41 7.45
N ILE A 740 -12.85 3.22 6.90
CA ILE A 740 -12.47 2.03 7.67
C ILE A 740 -10.95 2.00 7.77
N THR A 741 -10.27 2.14 6.65
CA THR A 741 -8.81 2.20 6.58
C THR A 741 -8.34 3.59 6.13
N SER A 742 -7.19 4.03 6.64
CA SER A 742 -6.54 5.28 6.22
C SER A 742 -5.06 5.28 6.59
N GLY A 743 -4.21 5.73 5.68
CA GLY A 743 -2.76 5.79 5.89
C GLY A 743 -2.08 4.44 5.75
N SER A 744 -2.71 3.51 5.02
CA SER A 744 -2.14 2.21 4.70
C SER A 744 -0.95 2.34 3.75
N ASN A 745 0.03 1.44 3.86
CA ASN A 745 1.14 1.36 2.91
C ASN A 745 0.83 0.43 1.73
N LYS A 746 -0.22 -0.38 1.84
CA LYS A 746 -0.64 -1.42 0.89
C LYS A 746 -2.06 -1.22 0.40
N ASP A 747 -2.31 -1.59 -0.85
CA ASP A 747 -3.65 -1.51 -1.48
C ASP A 747 -4.65 -2.42 -0.76
N ASN A 748 -5.82 -1.88 -0.41
CA ASN A 748 -6.93 -2.60 0.21
C ASN A 748 -8.09 -2.69 -0.77
N VAL A 749 -8.39 -3.89 -1.24
CA VAL A 749 -9.26 -4.15 -2.39
C VAL A 749 -10.22 -5.29 -2.11
N ARG A 750 -11.20 -5.45 -3.00
CA ARG A 750 -12.24 -6.48 -3.01
C ARG A 750 -12.93 -6.61 -1.64
N PRO A 751 -13.49 -5.51 -1.08
CA PRO A 751 -14.28 -5.60 0.13
C PRO A 751 -15.48 -6.53 -0.12
N PHE A 752 -15.84 -7.29 0.88
CA PHE A 752 -16.97 -8.21 0.86
C PHE A 752 -17.73 -8.11 2.18
N ALA A 753 -18.99 -7.69 2.10
CA ALA A 753 -19.91 -7.73 3.24
C ALA A 753 -20.23 -9.19 3.57
N VAL A 754 -19.99 -9.60 4.82
CA VAL A 754 -20.13 -10.99 5.25
C VAL A 754 -21.61 -11.40 5.17
N LYS A 755 -21.94 -12.40 4.33
CA LYS A 755 -23.33 -12.85 4.18
C LYS A 755 -23.86 -13.40 5.51
N GLY A 756 -25.06 -13.00 5.92
CA GLY A 756 -25.66 -13.41 7.20
C GLY A 756 -25.21 -12.59 8.41
N ALA A 757 -24.23 -11.68 8.27
CA ALA A 757 -23.79 -10.82 9.37
C ALA A 757 -24.78 -9.67 9.58
N GLN A 758 -25.80 -9.90 10.43
CA GLN A 758 -26.75 -8.88 10.87
C GLN A 758 -26.07 -7.69 11.58
N GLU A 759 -26.75 -6.55 11.66
CA GLU A 759 -26.28 -5.36 12.38
C GLU A 759 -25.90 -5.73 13.84
N GLY A 760 -24.70 -5.32 14.25
CA GLY A 760 -24.14 -5.63 15.57
C GLY A 760 -23.22 -6.85 15.58
N ASN A 761 -23.15 -7.65 14.51
CA ASN A 761 -22.09 -8.64 14.36
C ASN A 761 -20.70 -7.97 14.40
N PRO A 762 -19.71 -8.56 15.09
CA PRO A 762 -18.37 -7.98 15.19
C PRO A 762 -17.67 -7.82 13.84
N HIS A 763 -17.97 -8.72 12.89
CA HIS A 763 -17.42 -8.67 11.53
C HIS A 763 -18.49 -8.46 10.48
N GLN A 764 -18.54 -7.25 9.95
CA GLN A 764 -19.48 -6.83 8.91
C GLN A 764 -18.83 -6.89 7.52
N VAL A 765 -17.53 -6.62 7.44
CA VAL A 765 -16.78 -6.59 6.17
C VAL A 765 -15.41 -7.24 6.30
N MET A 766 -15.03 -7.95 5.25
CA MET A 766 -13.67 -8.46 5.03
C MET A 766 -13.11 -7.87 3.74
N TRP A 767 -11.79 -7.75 3.62
CA TRP A 767 -11.15 -7.27 2.40
C TRP A 767 -9.78 -7.90 2.17
N MET A 768 -9.29 -7.81 0.93
CA MET A 768 -7.97 -8.28 0.55
C MET A 768 -6.97 -7.14 0.66
N GLN A 769 -5.94 -7.29 1.50
CA GLN A 769 -4.78 -6.39 1.53
C GLN A 769 -3.70 -6.94 0.60
N ASN A 770 -3.18 -6.09 -0.29
CA ASN A 770 -2.25 -6.47 -1.33
C ASN A 770 -0.80 -6.08 -1.02
N THR A 771 0.04 -7.07 -0.73
CA THR A 771 1.50 -6.89 -0.65
C THR A 771 2.13 -6.95 -2.04
N ARG A 772 1.75 -7.97 -2.82
CA ARG A 772 2.17 -8.15 -4.21
C ARG A 772 1.06 -8.84 -4.97
N TYR A 773 0.65 -8.29 -6.09
CA TYR A 773 -0.30 -8.94 -6.97
C TYR A 773 -0.02 -8.37 -8.35
N ILE A 774 0.53 -9.17 -9.25
CA ILE A 774 0.97 -8.69 -10.57
C ILE A 774 -0.08 -9.03 -11.63
N ASN A 775 -0.64 -10.23 -11.55
CA ASN A 775 -1.62 -10.74 -12.50
C ASN A 775 -2.60 -11.66 -11.76
N PHE A 776 -3.83 -11.69 -12.23
CA PHE A 776 -4.98 -12.43 -11.73
C PHE A 776 -5.02 -13.87 -12.25
N GLY A 777 -3.88 -14.35 -12.78
CA GLY A 777 -3.76 -15.59 -13.52
C GLY A 777 -4.19 -15.43 -14.98
N TYR A 778 -3.25 -15.13 -15.90
CA TYR A 778 -3.43 -15.40 -17.34
C TYR A 778 -2.23 -14.98 -18.23
N HIS A 779 -2.13 -15.62 -19.40
CA HIS A 779 -1.64 -15.07 -20.70
C HIS A 779 -0.36 -15.62 -21.34
N GLU A 780 0.29 -16.66 -20.81
CA GLU A 780 1.25 -17.44 -21.61
C GLU A 780 0.99 -18.94 -21.51
N LYS A 781 0.18 -19.45 -22.45
CA LYS A 781 0.18 -20.85 -22.90
C LYS A 781 1.56 -21.34 -23.43
N ILE A 782 2.69 -20.73 -23.06
CA ILE A 782 3.91 -20.75 -23.88
C ILE A 782 5.19 -21.15 -23.15
N ARG A 783 5.23 -21.33 -21.83
CA ARG A 783 6.46 -21.84 -21.20
C ARG A 783 6.18 -22.98 -20.24
N GLU A 784 6.83 -24.10 -20.49
CA GLU A 784 6.89 -25.31 -19.68
C GLU A 784 7.53 -25.07 -18.29
N ASN A 785 7.50 -23.85 -17.74
CA ASN A 785 8.21 -23.47 -16.51
C ASN A 785 7.27 -22.78 -15.52
N PHE A 786 7.30 -23.28 -14.28
CA PHE A 786 6.60 -22.79 -13.10
C PHE A 786 6.70 -21.26 -12.91
N TRP A 787 5.63 -20.64 -12.37
CA TRP A 787 5.68 -19.29 -11.82
C TRP A 787 6.84 -19.19 -10.82
N SER A 788 7.80 -18.28 -11.05
CA SER A 788 8.74 -17.93 -10.00
C SER A 788 7.96 -17.40 -8.80
N PHE A 789 8.45 -17.59 -7.58
CA PHE A 789 7.73 -17.11 -6.39
C PHE A 789 7.45 -15.60 -6.49
N GLU A 790 8.35 -14.85 -7.13
CA GLU A 790 8.24 -13.41 -7.41
C GLU A 790 7.00 -13.00 -8.22
N GLU A 791 6.49 -13.87 -9.09
CA GLU A 791 5.35 -13.57 -9.97
C GLU A 791 4.00 -13.94 -9.36
N ARG A 792 4.00 -14.67 -8.24
CA ARG A 792 2.78 -15.08 -7.52
C ARG A 792 2.23 -13.94 -6.67
N TYR A 793 0.91 -13.94 -6.48
CA TYR A 793 0.28 -13.01 -5.55
C TYR A 793 0.72 -13.30 -4.11
N GLN A 794 0.81 -12.25 -3.30
CA GLN A 794 1.02 -12.26 -1.86
C GLN A 794 0.00 -11.28 -1.29
N THR A 795 -1.06 -11.82 -0.71
CA THR A 795 -2.19 -11.04 -0.19
C THR A 795 -2.66 -11.62 1.13
N ALA A 796 -3.20 -10.77 1.98
CA ALA A 796 -3.85 -11.15 3.22
C ALA A 796 -5.35 -10.85 3.14
N ILE A 797 -6.15 -11.59 3.90
CA ILE A 797 -7.58 -11.34 4.04
C ILE A 797 -7.82 -10.78 5.44
N LYS A 798 -8.21 -9.51 5.48
CA LYS A 798 -8.39 -8.71 6.69
C LYS A 798 -9.82 -8.82 7.21
N LEU A 799 -9.93 -8.88 8.54
CA LEU A 799 -11.15 -8.71 9.32
C LEU A 799 -11.26 -7.24 9.72
N ASP A 800 -12.45 -6.70 9.87
CA ASP A 800 -12.72 -5.35 10.44
C ASP A 800 -12.50 -5.29 11.97
N ARG A 801 -11.45 -5.97 12.46
CA ARG A 801 -10.98 -5.99 13.84
C ARG A 801 -9.63 -5.30 13.96
N ILE A 802 -9.59 -4.17 14.66
CA ILE A 802 -8.34 -3.47 14.96
C ILE A 802 -7.56 -4.27 16.02
N LEU A 803 -6.27 -4.47 15.78
CA LEU A 803 -5.34 -5.05 16.75
C LEU A 803 -5.15 -4.11 17.94
N PRO A 804 -5.14 -4.62 19.18
CA PRO A 804 -4.97 -3.77 20.36
C PRO A 804 -3.59 -3.12 20.38
N GLU A 805 -3.53 -1.87 20.86
CA GLU A 805 -2.27 -1.13 21.01
C GLU A 805 -1.38 -1.74 22.11
N THR A 806 -1.99 -2.19 23.21
CA THR A 806 -1.31 -2.82 24.35
C THR A 806 -2.12 -4.00 24.88
N GLU A 807 -1.42 -5.01 25.38
CA GLU A 807 -2.00 -6.14 26.12
C GLU A 807 -1.10 -6.45 27.33
N GLU A 808 -1.60 -7.28 28.24
CA GLU A 808 -0.84 -7.77 29.38
C GLU A 808 0.08 -8.93 28.95
N TYR A 809 1.30 -8.60 28.56
CA TYR A 809 2.29 -9.55 28.04
C TYR A 809 2.96 -10.43 29.11
N THR A 810 2.42 -10.47 30.33
CA THR A 810 2.80 -11.40 31.40
C THR A 810 1.83 -12.58 31.53
N LYS A 811 0.69 -12.53 30.82
CA LYS A 811 -0.27 -13.63 30.73
C LYS A 811 -0.05 -14.42 29.47
N ARG A 812 -0.28 -15.74 29.54
CA ARG A 812 -0.15 -16.68 28.41
C ARG A 812 -0.83 -16.17 27.15
N GLU A 813 -2.11 -15.79 27.22
CA GLU A 813 -2.85 -15.28 26.06
C GLU A 813 -2.24 -14.00 25.47
N GLY A 814 -1.79 -13.06 26.29
CA GLY A 814 -1.15 -11.83 25.81
C GLY A 814 0.18 -12.11 25.09
N ILE A 815 0.95 -13.08 25.58
CA ILE A 815 2.19 -13.54 24.93
C ILE A 815 1.86 -14.19 23.58
N LEU A 816 0.90 -15.12 23.55
CA LEU A 816 0.50 -15.81 22.32
C LEU A 816 -0.06 -14.83 21.27
N ASN A 817 -0.88 -13.86 21.67
CA ASN A 817 -1.37 -12.81 20.77
C ASN A 817 -0.24 -11.96 20.19
N LEU A 818 0.75 -11.59 21.02
CA LEU A 818 1.91 -10.84 20.54
C LEU A 818 2.77 -11.67 19.56
N MET A 819 2.97 -12.96 19.85
CA MET A 819 3.67 -13.88 18.94
C MET A 819 2.93 -14.01 17.60
N ARG A 820 1.61 -14.22 17.61
CA ARG A 820 0.76 -14.26 16.40
C ARG A 820 0.90 -12.97 15.59
N ARG A 821 0.82 -11.81 16.25
CA ARG A 821 0.96 -10.49 15.58
C ARG A 821 2.31 -10.33 14.89
N VAL A 822 3.41 -10.72 15.54
CA VAL A 822 4.76 -10.67 14.95
C VAL A 822 4.88 -11.65 13.77
N ALA A 823 4.36 -12.86 13.91
CA ALA A 823 4.37 -13.88 12.84
C ALA A 823 3.54 -13.45 11.63
N ASP A 824 2.29 -13.05 11.86
CA ASP A 824 1.34 -12.63 10.82
C ASP A 824 1.89 -11.41 10.07
N TRP A 825 2.40 -10.40 10.77
CA TRP A 825 3.02 -9.24 10.12
C TRP A 825 4.20 -9.65 9.23
N GLN A 826 5.05 -10.57 9.69
CA GLN A 826 6.21 -10.98 8.94
C GLN A 826 5.86 -11.79 7.68
N LEU A 827 4.86 -12.67 7.77
CA LEU A 827 4.31 -13.43 6.63
C LEU A 827 3.61 -12.54 5.60
N GLU A 828 2.98 -11.45 6.05
CA GLU A 828 2.41 -10.44 5.17
C GLU A 828 3.47 -9.53 4.52
N ASN A 829 4.68 -9.48 5.06
CA ASN A 829 5.78 -8.62 4.62
C ASN A 829 7.08 -9.43 4.38
N PRO A 830 7.07 -10.41 3.45
CA PRO A 830 8.28 -11.14 3.12
C PRO A 830 9.36 -10.19 2.56
N PHE A 831 10.62 -10.42 2.91
CA PHE A 831 11.73 -9.55 2.52
C PHE A 831 12.05 -9.68 1.02
N THR A 832 11.99 -8.58 0.27
CA THR A 832 12.20 -8.59 -1.20
C THR A 832 13.45 -7.80 -1.64
N GLY A 833 14.43 -7.60 -0.75
CA GLY A 833 15.46 -6.56 -0.90
C GLY A 833 16.92 -7.02 -0.95
N GLY A 834 17.21 -8.32 -1.13
CA GLY A 834 18.57 -8.86 -1.16
C GLY A 834 19.28 -8.74 -2.51
N GLU A 835 20.60 -8.95 -2.52
CA GLU A 835 21.42 -9.10 -3.75
C GLU A 835 21.21 -10.45 -4.47
N TRP A 836 20.31 -11.30 -3.95
CA TRP A 836 20.08 -12.68 -4.38
C TRP A 836 18.71 -12.83 -5.05
N LYS A 837 18.52 -13.88 -5.87
CA LYS A 837 17.18 -14.24 -6.39
C LYS A 837 16.28 -14.68 -5.24
N GLN A 838 15.01 -14.26 -5.23
CA GLN A 838 14.10 -14.52 -4.10
C GLN A 838 13.92 -16.01 -3.77
N ASP A 839 13.85 -16.88 -4.78
CA ASP A 839 13.69 -18.33 -4.60
C ASP A 839 14.87 -19.01 -3.87
N GLU A 840 16.09 -18.48 -3.99
CA GLU A 840 17.25 -18.97 -3.23
C GLU A 840 17.39 -18.27 -1.86
N GLU A 841 16.81 -17.07 -1.74
CA GLU A 841 16.85 -16.27 -0.53
C GLU A 841 15.94 -16.85 0.56
N ILE A 842 14.76 -17.37 0.20
CA ILE A 842 13.76 -17.89 1.15
C ILE A 842 14.22 -19.15 1.92
N LEU A 843 15.24 -19.85 1.42
CA LEU A 843 15.88 -20.99 2.10
C LEU A 843 17.16 -20.61 2.88
N ASN A 844 17.58 -19.35 2.83
CA ASN A 844 18.80 -18.91 3.51
C ASN A 844 18.60 -18.76 5.02
N TRP A 845 19.68 -18.50 5.74
CA TRP A 845 19.69 -18.37 7.20
C TRP A 845 18.74 -17.30 7.79
N VAL A 846 18.52 -16.18 7.08
CA VAL A 846 17.64 -15.08 7.51
C VAL A 846 16.21 -15.62 7.67
N TYR A 847 15.76 -16.35 6.67
CA TYR A 847 14.44 -16.95 6.60
C TYR A 847 14.34 -18.23 7.45
N ALA A 848 15.33 -19.11 7.38
CA ALA A 848 15.37 -20.33 8.18
C ALA A 848 15.21 -20.05 9.69
N THR A 849 15.77 -18.95 10.18
CA THR A 849 15.59 -18.51 11.58
C THR A 849 14.13 -18.12 11.86
N PHE A 850 13.47 -17.43 10.94
CA PHE A 850 12.04 -17.10 11.05
C PHE A 850 11.16 -18.34 11.02
N TRP A 851 11.40 -19.24 10.07
CA TRP A 851 10.69 -20.53 9.95
C TRP A 851 10.84 -21.39 11.20
N ARG A 852 12.04 -21.41 11.81
CA ARG A 852 12.24 -22.07 13.11
C ARG A 852 11.42 -21.41 14.22
N GLY A 853 11.27 -20.08 14.20
CA GLY A 853 10.35 -19.36 15.08
C GLY A 853 8.88 -19.74 14.87
N LEU A 854 8.43 -19.97 13.62
CA LEU A 854 7.07 -20.48 13.37
C LEU A 854 6.86 -21.88 13.93
N CYS A 855 7.87 -22.74 13.90
CA CYS A 855 7.81 -24.05 14.58
C CYS A 855 7.56 -23.86 16.10
N ALA A 856 8.26 -22.92 16.73
CA ALA A 856 8.09 -22.62 18.15
C ALA A 856 6.73 -22.00 18.48
N LEU A 857 6.15 -21.22 17.57
CA LEU A 857 4.77 -20.74 17.68
C LEU A 857 3.77 -21.90 17.59
N HIS A 858 3.94 -22.78 16.60
CA HIS A 858 3.12 -23.98 16.47
C HIS A 858 3.20 -24.89 17.70
N ASP A 859 4.39 -25.10 18.29
CA ASP A 859 4.56 -25.91 19.51
C ASP A 859 3.66 -25.44 20.68
N VAL A 860 3.34 -24.14 20.75
CA VAL A 860 2.55 -23.56 21.85
C VAL A 860 1.08 -23.27 21.50
N THR A 861 0.74 -23.19 20.21
CA THR A 861 -0.63 -22.91 19.76
C THR A 861 -1.34 -24.09 19.10
N GLY A 862 -0.62 -25.00 18.46
CA GLY A 862 -1.19 -26.05 17.61
C GLY A 862 -1.86 -25.52 16.33
N GLU A 863 -1.58 -24.28 15.92
CA GLU A 863 -2.23 -23.66 14.77
C GLU A 863 -1.63 -24.12 13.43
N GLU A 864 -2.34 -25.00 12.73
CA GLU A 864 -1.95 -25.58 11.43
C GLU A 864 -1.67 -24.53 10.35
N ARG A 865 -2.29 -23.35 10.40
CA ARG A 865 -2.07 -22.27 9.42
C ARG A 865 -0.60 -21.85 9.29
N TYR A 866 0.19 -21.95 10.36
CA TYR A 866 1.62 -21.65 10.32
C TYR A 866 2.44 -22.81 9.76
N VAL A 867 2.03 -24.05 10.03
CA VAL A 867 2.70 -25.26 9.52
C VAL A 867 2.44 -25.44 8.03
N ASN A 868 1.25 -25.07 7.56
CA ASN A 868 0.91 -25.11 6.13
C ASN A 868 1.88 -24.27 5.29
N GLU A 869 2.28 -23.09 5.75
CA GLU A 869 3.31 -22.29 5.06
C GLU A 869 4.67 -23.02 4.97
N LEU A 870 5.04 -23.75 6.03
CA LEU A 870 6.27 -24.55 6.06
C LEU A 870 6.18 -25.78 5.14
N LEU A 871 5.02 -26.43 5.09
CA LEU A 871 4.72 -27.53 4.17
C LEU A 871 4.79 -27.07 2.71
N ASN A 872 4.18 -25.93 2.40
CA ASN A 872 4.21 -25.32 1.08
C ASN A 872 5.62 -24.93 0.64
N LEU A 873 6.39 -24.32 1.53
CA LEU A 873 7.82 -24.05 1.30
C LEU A 873 8.59 -25.35 1.02
N GLY A 874 8.36 -26.39 1.83
CA GLY A 874 9.01 -27.69 1.72
C GLY A 874 8.69 -28.39 0.40
N ALA A 875 7.41 -28.53 0.05
CA ALA A 875 6.98 -29.14 -1.19
C ALA A 875 7.53 -28.39 -2.41
N HIS A 876 7.45 -27.06 -2.41
CA HIS A 876 7.94 -26.23 -3.52
C HIS A 876 9.45 -26.41 -3.76
N HIS A 877 10.25 -26.46 -2.69
CA HIS A 877 11.70 -26.62 -2.76
C HIS A 877 12.17 -28.07 -2.63
N LYS A 878 11.25 -29.05 -2.66
CA LYS A 878 11.52 -30.49 -2.49
C LYS A 878 12.33 -30.78 -1.22
N TYR A 879 12.03 -30.07 -0.14
CA TYR A 879 12.70 -30.13 1.17
C TYR A 879 14.23 -30.03 1.06
N GLY A 880 14.70 -29.25 0.07
CA GLY A 880 16.10 -29.07 -0.23
C GLY A 880 16.76 -27.95 0.58
N THR A 881 18.05 -27.74 0.30
CA THR A 881 18.82 -26.58 0.73
C THR A 881 19.17 -25.72 -0.48
N GLY A 882 19.58 -24.47 -0.26
CA GLY A 882 20.19 -23.67 -1.34
C GLY A 882 21.51 -24.28 -1.84
N ASP A 883 22.01 -23.71 -2.94
CA ASP A 883 23.33 -24.04 -3.49
C ASP A 883 24.47 -23.71 -2.49
N ASN A 884 25.65 -24.30 -2.72
CA ASN A 884 26.81 -24.21 -1.82
C ASN A 884 26.51 -24.76 -0.41
N PHE A 885 26.01 -26.01 -0.37
CA PHE A 885 25.54 -26.65 0.85
C PHE A 885 26.60 -26.91 1.92
N PHE A 886 27.90 -26.69 1.66
CA PHE A 886 28.94 -26.67 2.69
C PHE A 886 28.93 -25.39 3.55
N HIS A 887 28.20 -24.36 3.11
CA HIS A 887 28.08 -23.12 3.84
C HIS A 887 27.06 -23.23 4.97
N ALA A 888 27.48 -22.87 6.19
CA ALA A 888 26.65 -23.01 7.39
C ALA A 888 25.27 -22.34 7.24
N ASP A 889 25.25 -21.14 6.67
CA ASP A 889 24.00 -20.41 6.39
C ASP A 889 23.01 -21.14 5.47
N ARG A 890 23.48 -22.06 4.62
CA ARG A 890 22.66 -22.79 3.64
C ARG A 890 22.04 -24.05 4.22
N VAL A 891 22.57 -24.56 5.33
CA VAL A 891 22.04 -25.73 6.03
C VAL A 891 21.08 -25.38 7.17
N ALA A 892 20.98 -24.11 7.56
CA ALA A 892 20.10 -23.67 8.64
C ALA A 892 18.63 -24.14 8.47
N ILE A 893 18.14 -24.16 7.22
CA ILE A 893 16.77 -24.59 6.87
C ILE A 893 16.47 -26.05 7.25
N ILE A 894 17.49 -26.90 7.36
CA ILE A 894 17.34 -28.32 7.72
C ILE A 894 16.67 -28.49 9.09
N ASN A 895 16.82 -27.53 10.01
CA ASN A 895 16.08 -27.53 11.28
C ASN A 895 14.56 -27.60 11.09
N VAL A 896 14.05 -26.90 10.08
CA VAL A 896 12.61 -26.86 9.75
C VAL A 896 12.18 -28.18 9.12
N TRP A 897 13.02 -28.74 8.24
CA TRP A 897 12.77 -30.04 7.61
C TRP A 897 12.75 -31.20 8.61
N ALA A 898 13.68 -31.20 9.56
CA ALA A 898 13.68 -32.14 10.67
C ALA A 898 12.43 -32.00 11.53
N TYR A 899 11.99 -30.76 11.81
CA TYR A 899 10.75 -30.50 12.54
C TYR A 899 9.51 -31.08 11.83
N LEU A 900 9.33 -30.79 10.53
CA LEU A 900 8.22 -31.34 9.74
C LEU A 900 8.27 -32.87 9.67
N TYR A 901 9.46 -33.45 9.48
CA TYR A 901 9.66 -34.90 9.56
C TYR A 901 9.27 -35.46 10.94
N GLY A 902 9.56 -34.73 12.02
CA GLY A 902 9.13 -35.04 13.37
C GLY A 902 7.62 -35.20 13.49
N LEU A 903 6.85 -34.30 12.88
CA LEU A 903 5.38 -34.28 12.89
C LEU A 903 4.76 -35.33 11.97
N TYR A 904 5.22 -35.42 10.71
CA TYR A 904 4.52 -36.17 9.66
C TYR A 904 5.21 -37.48 9.24
N LYS A 905 6.49 -37.66 9.59
CA LYS A 905 7.30 -38.86 9.30
C LYS A 905 7.40 -39.23 7.80
N GLN A 906 7.21 -38.26 6.91
CA GLN A 906 7.35 -38.44 5.46
C GLN A 906 8.84 -38.42 5.02
N PRO A 907 9.40 -39.50 4.46
CA PRO A 907 10.84 -39.60 4.15
C PRO A 907 11.40 -38.45 3.30
N GLU A 908 10.64 -37.97 2.31
CA GLU A 908 11.01 -36.88 1.41
C GLU A 908 11.38 -35.59 2.14
N MET A 909 10.84 -35.37 3.35
CA MET A 909 11.15 -34.22 4.17
C MET A 909 12.61 -34.20 4.65
N LEU A 910 13.26 -35.37 4.74
CA LEU A 910 14.59 -35.49 5.37
C LEU A 910 15.67 -36.08 4.45
N GLU A 911 15.30 -36.80 3.40
CA GLU A 911 16.25 -37.48 2.50
C GLU A 911 17.34 -36.54 1.96
N ARG A 912 16.94 -35.37 1.45
CA ARG A 912 17.89 -34.40 0.91
C ARG A 912 18.78 -33.80 1.99
N SER A 913 18.22 -33.50 3.15
CA SER A 913 18.95 -33.02 4.33
C SER A 913 20.04 -34.01 4.75
N LYS A 914 19.71 -35.31 4.86
CA LYS A 914 20.68 -36.36 5.17
C LYS A 914 21.80 -36.45 4.13
N TRP A 915 21.47 -36.37 2.84
CA TRP A 915 22.48 -36.33 1.78
C TRP A 915 23.44 -35.16 1.93
N VAL A 916 22.92 -33.95 2.21
CA VAL A 916 23.72 -32.73 2.41
C VAL A 916 24.62 -32.86 3.64
N LEU A 917 24.07 -33.31 4.78
CA LEU A 917 24.85 -33.46 6.01
C LEU A 917 25.92 -34.57 5.85
N ASN A 918 25.59 -35.68 5.19
CA ASN A 918 26.56 -36.74 4.88
C ASN A 918 27.73 -36.23 4.02
N ALA A 919 27.49 -35.30 3.10
CA ALA A 919 28.58 -34.70 2.32
C ALA A 919 29.61 -33.99 3.22
N HIS A 920 29.18 -33.37 4.33
CA HIS A 920 30.09 -32.77 5.31
C HIS A 920 30.90 -33.82 6.08
N LEU A 921 30.28 -34.96 6.41
CA LEU A 921 30.94 -36.07 7.10
C LEU A 921 32.05 -36.70 6.24
N TYR A 922 31.79 -36.85 4.93
CA TYR A 922 32.62 -37.68 4.04
C TYR A 922 33.52 -36.90 3.07
N ALA A 923 33.37 -35.58 2.96
CA ALA A 923 34.19 -34.79 2.04
C ALA A 923 35.70 -34.91 2.35
N SER A 924 36.49 -35.18 1.31
CA SER A 924 37.92 -35.49 1.41
C SER A 924 38.77 -34.37 2.03
N ASN A 925 38.29 -33.12 2.01
CA ASN A 925 38.95 -32.00 2.68
C ASN A 925 38.89 -32.06 4.20
N TYR A 926 37.85 -32.69 4.78
CA TYR A 926 37.74 -32.90 6.22
C TYR A 926 38.77 -33.91 6.74
N LYS A 927 39.22 -34.83 5.88
CA LYS A 927 40.35 -35.74 6.16
C LYS A 927 41.71 -35.03 6.17
N LYS A 928 41.82 -33.83 5.58
CA LYS A 928 43.04 -33.00 5.57
C LYS A 928 43.11 -31.99 6.74
N GLY A 929 42.06 -31.88 7.55
CA GLY A 929 41.95 -30.97 8.69
C GLY A 929 40.97 -29.81 8.46
N THR A 930 40.28 -29.38 9.53
CA THR A 930 39.36 -28.22 9.52
C THR A 930 40.17 -26.92 9.63
N ASP A 931 39.91 -25.94 8.77
CA ASP A 931 40.49 -24.59 8.85
C ASP A 931 39.41 -23.54 9.14
N VAL A 932 39.30 -23.13 10.41
CA VAL A 932 38.30 -22.16 10.89
C VAL A 932 38.75 -20.70 10.75
N ARG A 933 39.89 -20.42 10.11
CA ARG A 933 40.33 -19.05 9.81
C ARG A 933 39.41 -18.40 8.80
N PHE A 934 39.11 -17.12 8.99
CA PHE A 934 38.30 -16.32 8.08
C PHE A 934 39.18 -15.49 7.15
N ALA A 935 40.15 -14.76 7.72
CA ALA A 935 41.15 -14.02 6.98
C ALA A 935 42.02 -14.98 6.16
N ASP A 936 42.33 -14.58 4.93
CA ASP A 936 43.22 -15.29 3.99
C ASP A 936 42.83 -16.76 3.69
N ASN A 937 41.61 -17.18 4.04
CA ASN A 937 41.07 -18.50 3.72
C ASN A 937 40.09 -18.41 2.53
N PRO A 938 40.47 -18.91 1.33
CA PRO A 938 39.59 -18.90 0.16
C PRO A 938 38.41 -19.86 0.31
N ARG A 939 38.46 -20.79 1.26
CA ARG A 939 37.42 -21.79 1.56
C ARG A 939 36.71 -21.52 2.88
N ARG A 940 36.83 -20.30 3.42
CA ARG A 940 36.21 -19.90 4.70
C ARG A 940 34.71 -20.22 4.77
N GLY A 941 34.01 -20.15 3.64
CA GLY A 941 32.58 -20.45 3.54
C GLY A 941 32.23 -21.94 3.57
N GLU A 942 33.19 -22.86 3.51
CA GLU A 942 32.95 -24.30 3.68
C GLU A 942 33.12 -24.78 5.13
N TRP A 943 33.55 -23.89 6.02
CA TRP A 943 33.85 -24.15 7.43
C TRP A 943 33.09 -23.17 8.32
N TRP A 944 33.00 -23.47 9.61
CA TRP A 944 32.41 -22.57 10.60
C TRP A 944 33.45 -21.53 11.04
N SER A 945 33.82 -20.64 10.11
CA SER A 945 34.91 -19.67 10.27
C SER A 945 34.47 -18.32 10.86
N TRP A 946 33.18 -18.15 11.15
CA TRP A 946 32.62 -16.99 11.83
C TRP A 946 31.65 -17.46 12.92
N CYS A 947 31.46 -16.67 13.98
CA CYS A 947 30.69 -17.12 15.15
C CYS A 947 29.22 -17.41 14.83
N ASP A 948 28.63 -16.69 13.86
CA ASP A 948 27.21 -16.83 13.51
C ASP A 948 26.91 -18.25 12.98
N ALA A 949 27.90 -18.91 12.34
CA ALA A 949 27.79 -20.29 11.86
C ALA A 949 27.41 -21.28 12.98
N LEU A 950 27.73 -20.95 14.24
CA LEU A 950 27.43 -21.77 15.41
C LEU A 950 25.93 -21.81 15.76
N TYR A 951 25.13 -20.88 15.24
CA TYR A 951 23.67 -21.04 15.27
C TYR A 951 23.18 -21.90 14.10
N MET A 952 23.72 -21.66 12.91
CA MET A 952 23.16 -22.15 11.65
C MET A 952 23.35 -23.65 11.46
N ALA A 953 24.60 -24.11 11.47
CA ALA A 953 24.93 -25.49 11.13
C ALA A 953 24.79 -26.47 12.30
N PRO A 954 25.33 -26.19 13.51
CA PRO A 954 25.22 -27.14 14.62
C PRO A 954 23.79 -27.58 14.94
N THR A 955 22.86 -26.62 14.93
CA THR A 955 21.44 -26.90 15.20
C THR A 955 20.85 -27.83 14.13
N ALA A 956 21.21 -27.66 12.85
CA ALA A 956 20.76 -28.54 11.79
C ALA A 956 21.21 -30.00 12.00
N PHE A 957 22.47 -30.23 12.39
CA PHE A 957 22.96 -31.57 12.71
C PHE A 957 22.29 -32.14 13.96
N ALA A 958 22.10 -31.33 15.01
CA ALA A 958 21.42 -31.75 16.23
C ALA A 958 19.95 -32.14 15.96
N SER A 959 19.22 -31.35 15.17
CA SER A 959 17.82 -31.62 14.82
C SER A 959 17.67 -32.89 13.97
N VAL A 960 18.60 -33.15 13.04
CA VAL A 960 18.58 -34.43 12.29
C VAL A 960 18.90 -35.61 13.21
N TRP A 961 19.86 -35.47 14.13
CA TRP A 961 20.13 -36.49 15.15
C TRP A 961 18.90 -36.75 16.03
N GLU A 962 18.19 -35.72 16.49
CA GLU A 962 16.99 -35.85 17.33
C GLU A 962 15.93 -36.74 16.68
N VAL A 963 15.69 -36.58 15.38
CA VAL A 963 14.64 -37.31 14.67
C VAL A 963 15.10 -38.64 14.05
N THR A 964 16.40 -38.92 14.00
CA THR A 964 16.97 -40.15 13.38
C THR A 964 17.69 -41.07 14.36
N GLY A 965 18.27 -40.55 15.43
CA GLY A 965 19.17 -41.27 16.35
C GLY A 965 20.56 -41.57 15.77
N GLU A 966 20.96 -40.95 14.65
CA GLU A 966 22.25 -41.25 14.00
C GLU A 966 23.42 -40.43 14.61
N ASP A 967 24.16 -41.05 15.54
CA ASP A 967 25.23 -40.40 16.34
C ASP A 967 26.32 -39.70 15.51
N ALA A 968 26.58 -40.14 14.28
CA ALA A 968 27.57 -39.52 13.41
C ALA A 968 27.33 -38.02 13.17
N TYR A 969 26.05 -37.59 13.16
CA TYR A 969 25.71 -36.16 13.04
C TYR A 969 26.07 -35.38 14.30
N LEU A 970 25.80 -35.95 15.47
CA LEU A 970 26.10 -35.35 16.76
C LEU A 970 27.62 -35.27 17.00
N ASP A 971 28.36 -36.32 16.65
CA ASP A 971 29.81 -36.38 16.77
C ASP A 971 30.52 -35.33 15.90
N TYR A 972 30.06 -35.18 14.65
CA TYR A 972 30.57 -34.16 13.75
C TYR A 972 30.28 -32.76 14.28
N MET A 973 29.03 -32.52 14.70
CA MET A 973 28.60 -31.23 15.26
C MET A 973 29.46 -30.83 16.46
N ASN A 974 29.61 -31.73 17.42
CA ASN A 974 30.45 -31.52 18.60
C ASN A 974 31.90 -31.22 18.22
N THR A 975 32.47 -32.01 17.30
CA THR A 975 33.86 -31.82 16.85
C THR A 975 34.08 -30.46 16.19
N GLN A 976 33.21 -30.05 15.26
CA GLN A 976 33.36 -28.77 14.57
C GLN A 976 33.07 -27.57 15.48
N TRP A 977 32.11 -27.71 16.41
CA TRP A 977 31.80 -26.66 17.40
C TRP A 977 33.06 -26.28 18.16
N TRP A 978 33.73 -27.28 18.77
CA TRP A 978 34.88 -27.00 19.60
C TRP A 978 36.09 -26.48 18.82
N LYS A 979 36.27 -26.88 17.56
CA LYS A 979 37.32 -26.27 16.71
C LYS A 979 37.09 -24.77 16.49
N THR A 980 35.85 -24.37 16.23
CA THR A 980 35.49 -22.97 16.05
C THR A 980 35.54 -22.21 17.37
N SER A 981 34.98 -22.79 18.44
CA SER A 981 35.00 -22.19 19.78
C SER A 981 36.40 -21.98 20.32
N ASP A 982 37.27 -22.98 20.22
CA ASP A 982 38.65 -22.88 20.70
C ASP A 982 39.46 -21.80 19.94
N TYR A 983 39.01 -21.41 18.74
CA TYR A 983 39.62 -20.36 17.93
C TYR A 983 39.00 -18.96 18.15
N LEU A 984 37.68 -18.84 18.15
CA LEU A 984 36.97 -17.54 18.15
C LEU A 984 36.52 -17.07 19.55
N TYR A 985 36.44 -17.96 20.53
CA TYR A 985 36.01 -17.62 21.89
C TYR A 985 37.13 -16.95 22.68
N SER A 986 36.89 -15.72 23.13
CA SER A 986 37.78 -15.04 24.06
C SER A 986 37.52 -15.50 25.49
N LYS A 987 38.38 -16.38 26.01
CA LYS A 987 38.30 -16.84 27.41
C LYS A 987 38.40 -15.72 28.44
N THR A 988 39.09 -14.61 28.12
CA THR A 988 39.23 -13.47 29.03
C THR A 988 38.01 -12.57 29.07
N ASP A 989 37.27 -12.50 27.96
CA ASP A 989 36.10 -11.62 27.87
C ASP A 989 34.78 -12.40 27.99
N SER A 990 34.82 -13.74 27.94
CA SER A 990 33.67 -14.66 27.89
C SER A 990 32.70 -14.34 26.75
N LEU A 991 33.26 -13.92 25.60
CA LEU A 991 32.53 -13.52 24.40
C LEU A 991 33.23 -14.03 23.13
N TYR A 992 32.48 -14.11 22.04
CA TYR A 992 32.95 -14.54 20.73
C TYR A 992 33.28 -13.35 19.83
N TYR A 993 34.49 -13.37 19.27
CA TYR A 993 34.80 -12.55 18.11
C TYR A 993 33.98 -13.03 16.91
N ARG A 994 33.51 -12.10 16.08
CA ARG A 994 32.74 -12.44 14.87
C ARG A 994 33.56 -13.35 13.96
N ASP A 995 34.81 -12.99 13.74
CA ASP A 995 35.83 -13.76 13.05
C ASP A 995 37.23 -13.23 13.43
N ASP A 996 38.30 -13.86 12.92
CA ASP A 996 39.69 -13.54 13.26
C ASP A 996 40.15 -12.12 12.88
N ARG A 997 39.48 -11.43 11.94
CA ARG A 997 39.78 -10.02 11.62
C ARG A 997 39.50 -9.11 12.80
N PHE A 998 38.61 -9.51 13.71
CA PHE A 998 38.22 -8.73 14.88
C PHE A 998 39.14 -8.92 16.10
N PHE A 999 40.11 -9.85 16.04
CA PHE A 999 41.06 -10.06 17.15
C PHE A 999 41.83 -8.77 17.48
N SER A 1000 42.32 -8.08 16.45
CA SER A 1000 43.06 -6.82 16.58
C SER A 1000 42.19 -5.58 16.42
N GLN A 1001 41.03 -5.67 15.76
CA GLN A 1001 40.16 -4.52 15.51
C GLN A 1001 39.61 -3.90 16.80
N ARG A 1002 39.50 -2.58 16.83
CA ARG A 1002 38.92 -1.80 17.92
C ARG A 1002 37.90 -0.81 17.39
N THR A 1003 36.98 -0.38 18.24
CA THR A 1003 36.11 0.78 17.98
C THR A 1003 36.91 2.07 17.99
N GLU A 1004 36.29 3.18 17.58
CA GLU A 1004 36.86 4.52 17.71
C GLU A 1004 37.17 4.91 19.17
N ASN A 1005 36.50 4.29 20.15
CA ASN A 1005 36.78 4.47 21.58
C ASN A 1005 37.87 3.52 22.10
N GLY A 1006 38.57 2.80 21.21
CA GLY A 1006 39.65 1.88 21.56
C GLY A 1006 39.20 0.57 22.23
N LYS A 1007 37.91 0.24 22.22
CA LYS A 1007 37.35 -0.98 22.83
C LYS A 1007 37.36 -2.15 21.86
N LYS A 1008 37.40 -3.39 22.39
CA LYS A 1008 37.26 -4.61 21.57
C LYS A 1008 35.89 -4.64 20.89
N VAL A 1009 35.83 -5.19 19.68
CA VAL A 1009 34.58 -5.31 18.92
C VAL A 1009 33.97 -6.69 19.16
N PHE A 1010 33.02 -6.77 20.09
CA PHE A 1010 32.17 -7.94 20.29
C PHE A 1010 30.76 -7.61 19.85
N TRP A 1011 30.38 -8.12 18.68
CA TRP A 1011 29.10 -7.83 18.08
C TRP A 1011 27.97 -8.50 18.86
N GLY A 1012 26.96 -7.70 19.25
CA GLY A 1012 25.81 -8.13 20.04
C GLY A 1012 25.08 -9.28 19.39
N ARG A 1013 24.64 -9.13 18.14
CA ARG A 1013 23.97 -10.21 17.42
C ARG A 1013 24.87 -11.41 17.15
N GLY A 1014 26.17 -11.21 16.90
CA GLY A 1014 27.13 -12.31 16.72
C GLY A 1014 27.19 -13.23 17.93
N ASN A 1015 27.25 -12.65 19.13
CA ASN A 1015 27.18 -13.40 20.38
C ASN A 1015 25.77 -13.96 20.65
N GLY A 1016 24.73 -13.23 20.25
CA GLY A 1016 23.34 -13.69 20.24
C GLY A 1016 23.16 -14.99 19.44
N TRP A 1017 23.77 -15.10 18.25
CA TRP A 1017 23.76 -16.33 17.46
C TRP A 1017 24.36 -17.50 18.23
N VAL A 1018 25.56 -17.33 18.80
CA VAL A 1018 26.23 -18.41 19.52
C VAL A 1018 25.42 -18.86 20.72
N ILE A 1019 24.92 -17.94 21.54
CA ILE A 1019 24.17 -18.32 22.75
C ILE A 1019 22.79 -18.89 22.42
N GLY A 1020 22.12 -18.40 21.37
CA GLY A 1020 20.90 -19.01 20.84
C GLY A 1020 21.15 -20.42 20.31
N GLY A 1021 22.29 -20.66 19.66
CA GLY A 1021 22.71 -21.97 19.15
C GLY A 1021 23.01 -22.95 20.28
N LEU A 1022 23.77 -22.51 21.30
CA LEU A 1022 24.00 -23.27 22.54
C LEU A 1022 22.69 -23.69 23.19
N THR A 1023 21.74 -22.75 23.29
CA THR A 1023 20.43 -23.00 23.90
C THR A 1023 19.67 -24.07 23.14
N GLN A 1024 19.58 -24.00 21.80
CA GLN A 1024 18.91 -25.02 21.00
C GLN A 1024 19.60 -26.39 21.07
N ILE A 1025 20.92 -26.45 21.04
CA ILE A 1025 21.66 -27.72 21.19
C ILE A 1025 21.39 -28.33 22.56
N LEU A 1026 21.40 -27.53 23.63
CA LEU A 1026 21.14 -28.00 24.98
C LEU A 1026 19.67 -28.40 25.24
N ASP A 1027 18.73 -27.82 24.49
CA ASP A 1027 17.31 -28.20 24.48
C ASP A 1027 17.11 -29.59 23.85
N ILE A 1028 17.90 -29.92 22.82
CA ILE A 1028 17.87 -31.20 22.10
C ILE A 1028 18.68 -32.30 22.83
N LEU A 1029 19.84 -31.95 23.41
CA LEU A 1029 20.74 -32.92 24.01
C LEU A 1029 20.13 -33.60 25.25
N PRO A 1030 20.13 -34.96 25.30
CA PRO A 1030 19.71 -35.70 26.49
C PRO A 1030 20.51 -35.29 27.72
N SER A 1031 19.85 -35.30 28.88
CA SER A 1031 20.45 -34.87 30.15
C SER A 1031 21.74 -35.63 30.51
N ASP A 1032 21.87 -36.88 30.05
CA ASP A 1032 22.99 -37.81 30.26
C ASP A 1032 24.02 -37.83 29.11
N SER A 1033 23.85 -37.01 28.07
CA SER A 1033 24.79 -36.94 26.95
C SER A 1033 26.21 -36.57 27.43
N PRO A 1034 27.26 -37.29 26.97
CA PRO A 1034 28.64 -37.03 27.38
C PRO A 1034 29.16 -35.65 26.90
N TYR A 1035 28.53 -35.06 25.88
CA TYR A 1035 28.91 -33.74 25.36
C TYR A 1035 28.31 -32.59 26.17
N ARG A 1036 27.19 -32.83 26.86
CA ARG A 1036 26.39 -31.80 27.52
C ARG A 1036 27.15 -30.97 28.56
N PRO A 1037 28.02 -31.53 29.44
CA PRO A 1037 28.71 -30.74 30.46
C PRO A 1037 29.57 -29.61 29.91
N ARG A 1038 30.29 -29.84 28.80
CA ARG A 1038 31.17 -28.83 28.19
C ARG A 1038 30.36 -27.69 27.58
N PHE A 1039 29.22 -28.00 26.96
CA PHE A 1039 28.28 -27.00 26.45
C PHE A 1039 27.64 -26.16 27.57
N ILE A 1040 27.23 -26.78 28.68
CA ILE A 1040 26.69 -26.06 29.85
C ILE A 1040 27.73 -25.09 30.41
N ALA A 1041 28.99 -25.53 30.54
CA ALA A 1041 30.06 -24.67 31.05
C ALA A 1041 30.22 -23.41 30.20
N GLN A 1042 30.31 -23.56 28.88
CA GLN A 1042 30.40 -22.43 27.96
C GLN A 1042 29.15 -21.54 27.99
N TYR A 1043 27.95 -22.14 28.02
CA TYR A 1043 26.69 -21.40 28.16
C TYR A 1043 26.68 -20.53 29.42
N LYS A 1044 27.06 -21.09 30.58
CA LYS A 1044 27.08 -20.37 31.87
C LYS A 1044 28.09 -19.22 31.87
N GLU A 1045 29.28 -19.42 31.31
CA GLU A 1045 30.28 -18.34 31.18
C GLU A 1045 29.75 -17.19 30.32
N MET A 1046 29.18 -17.51 29.15
CA MET A 1046 28.65 -16.50 28.23
C MET A 1046 27.46 -15.76 28.80
N ILE A 1047 26.45 -16.46 29.33
CA ILE A 1047 25.24 -15.79 29.84
C ILE A 1047 25.54 -14.94 31.07
N GLY A 1048 26.45 -15.39 31.96
CA GLY A 1048 26.92 -14.60 33.08
C GLY A 1048 27.58 -13.30 32.63
N LYS A 1049 28.40 -13.36 31.58
CA LYS A 1049 28.98 -12.15 30.98
C LYS A 1049 27.93 -11.25 30.35
N LEU A 1050 27.01 -11.79 29.57
CA LEU A 1050 25.96 -11.02 28.90
C LEU A 1050 25.06 -10.32 29.92
N LEU A 1051 24.67 -10.98 31.01
CA LEU A 1051 23.95 -10.37 32.12
C LEU A 1051 24.68 -9.15 32.70
N SER A 1052 26.01 -9.19 32.81
CA SER A 1052 26.80 -8.03 33.28
C SER A 1052 26.83 -6.85 32.30
N LEU A 1053 26.39 -7.06 31.06
CA LEU A 1053 26.42 -6.08 29.97
C LEU A 1053 25.03 -5.57 29.59
N GLN A 1054 23.96 -6.06 30.24
CA GLN A 1054 22.61 -5.56 30.02
C GLN A 1054 22.54 -4.08 30.41
N THR A 1055 21.95 -3.25 29.56
CA THR A 1055 21.79 -1.82 29.83
C THR A 1055 20.63 -1.55 30.79
N GLU A 1056 20.57 -0.32 31.32
CA GLU A 1056 19.55 0.11 32.28
C GLU A 1056 18.12 0.12 31.73
N ASP A 1057 17.94 0.03 30.42
CA ASP A 1057 16.64 -0.13 29.75
C ASP A 1057 16.28 -1.60 29.47
N GLY A 1058 17.13 -2.56 29.88
CA GLY A 1058 16.92 -3.99 29.73
C GLY A 1058 17.44 -4.59 28.43
N LEU A 1059 18.08 -3.78 27.58
CA LEU A 1059 18.51 -4.15 26.25
C LEU A 1059 20.01 -4.50 26.20
N TRP A 1060 20.48 -4.96 25.04
CA TRP A 1060 21.91 -5.09 24.72
C TRP A 1060 22.23 -4.24 23.50
N THR A 1061 23.38 -3.56 23.53
CA THR A 1061 23.86 -2.73 22.43
C THR A 1061 24.48 -3.57 21.31
N SER A 1062 24.54 -3.00 20.11
CA SER A 1062 25.15 -3.64 18.94
C SER A 1062 26.63 -4.00 19.14
N ASN A 1063 27.38 -3.25 19.98
CA ASN A 1063 28.69 -3.65 20.49
C ASN A 1063 28.62 -3.83 22.00
N LEU A 1064 28.96 -5.03 22.48
CA LEU A 1064 28.77 -5.45 23.86
C LEU A 1064 29.75 -4.79 24.84
N LEU A 1065 30.96 -4.44 24.41
CA LEU A 1065 31.97 -3.82 25.28
C LEU A 1065 32.13 -2.31 25.05
N ASP A 1066 31.32 -1.73 24.17
CA ASP A 1066 31.35 -0.31 23.83
C ASP A 1066 29.92 0.22 23.62
N LYS A 1067 29.22 0.46 24.73
CA LYS A 1067 27.84 0.95 24.71
C LYS A 1067 27.71 2.35 24.10
N ASP A 1068 28.78 3.12 23.98
CA ASP A 1068 28.73 4.51 23.49
C ASP A 1068 28.95 4.60 21.97
N TYR A 1069 29.50 3.54 21.34
CA TYR A 1069 29.73 3.49 19.88
C TYR A 1069 28.42 3.53 19.07
N LEU A 1070 27.40 2.80 19.52
CA LEU A 1070 26.05 2.76 18.97
C LEU A 1070 25.09 2.49 20.12
N SER A 1071 24.72 3.55 20.84
CA SER A 1071 24.09 3.47 22.16
C SER A 1071 22.63 3.08 22.17
N LEU A 1072 21.99 3.02 21.00
CA LEU A 1072 20.65 2.47 20.89
C LEU A 1072 20.70 0.96 21.15
N GLY A 1073 19.87 0.47 22.08
CA GLY A 1073 19.73 -0.98 22.29
C GLY A 1073 19.28 -1.66 21.00
N GLU A 1074 19.84 -2.81 20.68
CA GLU A 1074 19.62 -3.52 19.42
C GLU A 1074 18.73 -4.74 19.68
N THR A 1075 17.66 -4.86 18.91
CA THR A 1075 16.60 -5.85 19.18
C THR A 1075 17.09 -7.27 19.01
N SER A 1076 17.78 -7.59 17.91
CA SER A 1076 18.12 -8.99 17.63
C SER A 1076 19.09 -9.60 18.64
N ALA A 1077 20.10 -8.84 19.08
CA ALA A 1077 21.01 -9.22 20.15
C ALA A 1077 20.23 -9.46 21.46
N THR A 1078 19.34 -8.54 21.81
CA THR A 1078 18.53 -8.63 23.03
C THR A 1078 17.63 -9.86 23.01
N VAL A 1079 16.95 -10.13 21.90
CA VAL A 1079 16.03 -11.27 21.77
C VAL A 1079 16.77 -12.60 21.99
N PHE A 1080 17.93 -12.81 21.37
CA PHE A 1080 18.69 -14.05 21.57
C PHE A 1080 19.21 -14.21 23.01
N ASN A 1081 19.69 -13.12 23.62
CA ASN A 1081 20.18 -13.15 24.99
C ASN A 1081 19.05 -13.43 25.98
N ALA A 1082 17.89 -12.80 25.78
CA ALA A 1082 16.69 -13.03 26.58
C ALA A 1082 16.15 -14.46 26.39
N TYR A 1083 16.16 -14.99 25.16
CA TYR A 1083 15.75 -16.38 24.87
C TYR A 1083 16.63 -17.36 25.65
N ALA A 1084 17.95 -17.20 25.57
CA ALA A 1084 18.89 -18.02 26.30
C ALA A 1084 18.72 -17.91 27.82
N LEU A 1085 18.46 -16.70 28.34
CA LEU A 1085 18.23 -16.46 29.77
C LEU A 1085 16.93 -17.13 30.25
N ALA A 1086 15.83 -16.97 29.51
CA ALA A 1086 14.54 -17.57 29.83
C ALA A 1086 14.64 -19.09 29.88
N TRP A 1087 15.22 -19.70 28.84
CA TRP A 1087 15.46 -21.14 28.80
C TRP A 1087 16.34 -21.62 29.97
N GLY A 1088 17.40 -20.87 30.31
CA GLY A 1088 18.29 -21.20 31.42
C GLY A 1088 17.61 -21.20 32.79
N ILE A 1089 16.72 -20.23 33.03
CA ILE A 1089 15.90 -20.16 34.24
C ILE A 1089 14.90 -21.33 34.26
N ASN A 1090 14.17 -21.54 33.17
CA ASN A 1090 13.19 -22.63 33.03
C ASN A 1090 13.80 -24.02 33.26
N ASN A 1091 15.08 -24.21 32.92
CA ASN A 1091 15.82 -25.47 33.07
C ASN A 1091 16.71 -25.53 34.32
N GLY A 1092 16.60 -24.57 35.25
CA GLY A 1092 17.37 -24.56 36.50
C GLY A 1092 18.88 -24.41 36.34
N LEU A 1093 19.35 -23.93 35.17
CA LEU A 1093 20.77 -23.67 34.91
C LEU A 1093 21.19 -22.26 35.35
N ILE A 1094 20.23 -21.33 35.41
CA ILE A 1094 20.38 -19.96 35.88
C ILE A 1094 19.43 -19.72 37.04
N ASP A 1095 19.92 -19.02 38.06
CA ASP A 1095 19.17 -18.77 39.29
C ASP A 1095 17.98 -17.81 39.03
N THR A 1096 16.85 -18.09 39.67
CA THR A 1096 15.62 -17.28 39.56
C THR A 1096 15.79 -15.82 40.00
N CYS A 1097 16.84 -15.46 40.75
CA CYS A 1097 17.18 -14.08 41.07
C CYS A 1097 17.46 -13.20 39.83
N PHE A 1098 17.72 -13.81 38.67
CA PHE A 1098 17.84 -13.11 37.38
C PHE A 1098 16.50 -12.90 36.64
N SER A 1099 15.37 -13.30 37.24
CA SER A 1099 14.03 -13.04 36.68
C SER A 1099 13.77 -11.56 36.39
N PRO A 1100 14.13 -10.59 37.27
CA PRO A 1100 13.91 -9.18 36.98
C PRO A 1100 14.62 -8.69 35.72
N GLN A 1101 15.82 -9.21 35.43
CA GLN A 1101 16.60 -8.89 34.24
C GLN A 1101 15.92 -9.45 32.97
N LEU A 1102 15.37 -10.66 33.05
CA LEU A 1102 14.58 -11.26 31.97
C LEU A 1102 13.31 -10.46 31.70
N GLU A 1103 12.53 -10.17 32.74
CA GLU A 1103 11.26 -9.42 32.63
C GLU A 1103 11.48 -8.02 32.05
N LYS A 1104 12.59 -7.38 32.41
CA LYS A 1104 12.99 -6.09 31.86
C LYS A 1104 13.32 -6.18 30.37
N ALA A 1105 14.07 -7.19 29.95
CA ALA A 1105 14.34 -7.44 28.53
C ALA A 1105 13.04 -7.73 27.76
N TRP A 1106 12.18 -8.59 28.30
CA TRP A 1106 10.88 -8.94 27.72
C TRP A 1106 9.99 -7.70 27.55
N SER A 1107 9.86 -6.88 28.60
CA SER A 1107 9.07 -5.64 28.54
C SER A 1107 9.62 -4.65 27.51
N ALA A 1108 10.94 -4.50 27.43
CA ALA A 1108 11.56 -3.62 26.44
C ALA A 1108 11.35 -4.13 25.00
N LEU A 1109 11.42 -5.45 24.79
CA LEU A 1109 11.14 -6.07 23.49
C LEU A 1109 9.67 -5.97 23.09
N CYS A 1110 8.74 -6.18 24.01
CA CYS A 1110 7.31 -5.99 23.77
C CYS A 1110 7.01 -4.54 23.33
N GLY A 1111 7.67 -3.56 23.96
CA GLY A 1111 7.56 -2.14 23.58
C GLY A 1111 8.17 -1.77 22.22
N ARG A 1112 8.88 -2.71 21.57
CA ARG A 1112 9.45 -2.55 20.21
C ARG A 1112 8.63 -3.22 19.12
N VAL A 1113 7.56 -3.92 19.48
CA VAL A 1113 6.57 -4.43 18.53
C VAL A 1113 5.56 -3.32 18.25
N MET A 1114 5.51 -2.84 17.02
CA MET A 1114 4.52 -1.84 16.58
C MET A 1114 3.10 -2.41 16.66
N GLN A 1115 2.07 -1.56 16.65
CA GLN A 1115 0.68 -2.02 16.66
C GLN A 1115 0.39 -3.06 15.55
N SER A 1116 0.95 -2.84 14.36
CA SER A 1116 0.85 -3.74 13.21
C SER A 1116 1.50 -5.12 13.39
N GLY A 1117 2.38 -5.28 14.38
CA GLY A 1117 3.17 -6.50 14.59
C GLY A 1117 4.63 -6.41 14.13
N CYS A 1118 5.04 -5.32 13.45
CA CYS A 1118 6.43 -5.10 13.06
C CYS A 1118 7.36 -5.02 14.29
N LEU A 1119 8.37 -5.89 14.36
CA LEU A 1119 9.42 -5.84 15.38
C LEU A 1119 10.57 -4.92 14.91
N GLY A 1120 10.62 -3.71 15.47
CA GLY A 1120 11.56 -2.65 15.08
C GLY A 1120 12.91 -2.68 15.82
N TYR A 1121 13.74 -1.66 15.54
CA TYR A 1121 15.09 -1.49 16.12
C TYR A 1121 16.06 -2.65 15.84
N VAL A 1122 15.92 -3.28 14.69
CA VAL A 1122 16.75 -4.41 14.27
C VAL A 1122 17.86 -3.94 13.34
N GLN A 1123 19.10 -4.21 13.69
CA GLN A 1123 20.22 -3.90 12.81
C GLN A 1123 20.16 -4.77 11.55
N ARG A 1124 20.23 -4.21 10.34
CA ARG A 1124 20.23 -4.97 9.06
C ARG A 1124 21.36 -6.01 8.95
N VAL A 1125 21.27 -6.91 7.98
CA VAL A 1125 22.30 -7.94 7.70
C VAL A 1125 23.67 -7.27 7.55
N ALA A 1126 24.64 -7.72 8.36
CA ALA A 1126 25.98 -7.15 8.47
C ALA A 1126 26.94 -8.17 9.09
N ALA A 1127 28.24 -7.86 9.07
CA ALA A 1127 29.31 -8.65 9.70
C ALA A 1127 29.98 -7.94 10.90
N SER A 1128 29.41 -6.83 11.35
CA SER A 1128 29.91 -5.98 12.44
C SER A 1128 28.78 -5.08 12.96
N PRO A 1129 28.94 -4.36 14.09
CA PRO A 1129 27.99 -3.32 14.49
C PRO A 1129 27.82 -2.26 13.40
N THR A 1130 26.58 -1.88 13.07
CA THR A 1130 26.23 -0.84 12.08
C THR A 1130 25.01 -0.03 12.57
N PRO A 1131 24.85 1.23 12.15
CA PRO A 1131 23.67 2.04 12.51
C PRO A 1131 22.34 1.40 12.07
N PHE A 1132 21.29 1.67 12.84
CA PHE A 1132 19.91 1.23 12.59
C PHE A 1132 18.91 2.21 13.21
N GLY A 1133 17.67 2.20 12.74
CA GLY A 1133 16.57 3.03 13.21
C GLY A 1133 15.40 2.23 13.80
N GLN A 1134 14.41 2.97 14.30
CA GLN A 1134 13.18 2.42 14.89
C GLN A 1134 12.42 1.52 13.91
N ASP A 1135 12.33 1.91 12.64
CA ASP A 1135 11.55 1.20 11.62
C ASP A 1135 12.36 0.10 10.90
N ASP A 1136 13.62 -0.13 11.26
CA ASP A 1136 14.39 -1.24 10.70
C ASP A 1136 13.99 -2.56 11.39
N TRP A 1137 13.65 -3.56 10.58
CA TRP A 1137 13.20 -4.89 10.99
C TRP A 1137 13.92 -5.96 10.15
N GLN A 1138 13.96 -7.20 10.66
CA GLN A 1138 14.48 -8.37 9.93
C GLN A 1138 13.81 -9.67 10.37
N MET A 1139 13.60 -10.59 9.41
CA MET A 1139 12.96 -11.91 9.62
C MET A 1139 13.58 -12.69 10.78
N TYR A 1140 14.92 -12.72 10.88
CA TYR A 1140 15.60 -13.51 11.91
C TYR A 1140 15.33 -13.01 13.34
N ALA A 1141 15.12 -11.71 13.52
CA ALA A 1141 14.80 -11.15 14.83
C ALA A 1141 13.37 -11.54 15.23
N SER A 1142 12.44 -11.49 14.28
CA SER A 1142 11.06 -11.99 14.46
C SER A 1142 11.07 -13.49 14.81
N GLY A 1143 11.87 -14.30 14.11
CA GLY A 1143 12.02 -15.73 14.41
C GLY A 1143 12.55 -16.01 15.81
N ALA A 1144 13.60 -15.31 16.21
CA ALA A 1144 14.15 -15.39 17.55
C ALA A 1144 13.15 -14.91 18.61
N PHE A 1145 12.30 -13.93 18.28
CA PHE A 1145 11.28 -13.40 19.19
C PHE A 1145 10.20 -14.45 19.46
N LEU A 1146 9.84 -15.26 18.47
CA LEU A 1146 8.92 -16.39 18.65
C LEU A 1146 9.54 -17.50 19.52
N LEU A 1147 10.84 -17.78 19.36
CA LEU A 1147 11.57 -18.69 20.27
C LEU A 1147 11.57 -18.18 21.71
N LEU A 1148 11.82 -16.87 21.92
CA LEU A 1148 11.69 -16.24 23.23
C LEU A 1148 10.26 -16.34 23.76
N GLY A 1149 9.25 -16.05 22.94
CA GLY A 1149 7.84 -16.13 23.32
C GLY A 1149 7.46 -17.51 23.86
N ARG A 1150 7.93 -18.60 23.23
CA ARG A 1150 7.77 -19.97 23.72
C ARG A 1150 8.39 -20.17 25.11
N GLU A 1151 9.55 -19.59 25.40
CA GLU A 1151 10.17 -19.69 26.72
C GLU A 1151 9.49 -18.78 27.76
N MET A 1152 8.97 -17.63 27.34
CA MET A 1152 8.22 -16.73 28.21
C MET A 1152 6.86 -17.32 28.62
N THR A 1153 6.18 -18.06 27.74
CA THR A 1153 4.95 -18.79 28.14
C THR A 1153 5.26 -19.80 29.24
N LYS A 1154 6.30 -20.63 29.08
CA LYS A 1154 6.76 -21.56 30.13
C LYS A 1154 7.13 -20.83 31.44
N PHE A 1155 7.86 -19.72 31.35
CA PHE A 1155 8.32 -18.95 32.50
C PHE A 1155 7.15 -18.41 33.33
N TYR A 1156 6.15 -17.80 32.69
CA TYR A 1156 4.99 -17.25 33.41
C TYR A 1156 3.98 -18.32 33.82
N ASP A 1157 3.84 -19.42 33.08
CA ASP A 1157 3.01 -20.56 33.50
C ASP A 1157 3.58 -21.17 34.80
N GLY A 1158 4.90 -21.33 34.90
CA GLY A 1158 5.58 -21.84 36.10
C GLY A 1158 5.59 -20.90 37.33
N LYS A 1159 5.25 -19.62 37.16
CA LYS A 1159 5.06 -18.66 38.27
C LYS A 1159 3.63 -18.63 38.81
N ASN A 1160 2.66 -19.00 37.98
CA ASN A 1160 1.22 -18.91 38.29
C ASN A 1160 0.62 -20.25 38.76
N GLY A 1161 1.35 -21.35 38.63
CA GLY A 1161 1.06 -22.64 39.26
C GLY A 1161 1.82 -22.79 40.57
#